data_AF-A0ABD0LUY2-F1
#
_entry.id   AF-A0ABD0LUY2-F1
#
_cell.length_a   1.000
_cell.length_b   1.000
_cell.length_c   1.000
_cell.angle_alpha   90.00
_cell.angle_beta   90.00
_cell.angle_gamma   90.00
#
_symmetry.space_group_name_H-M   'P 1'
#
loop_
_entity.id
_entity.type
_entity.pdbx_description
1 polymer ?
#
loop_
_entity_poly.entity_id
_entity_poly.type
_entity_poly.pdbx_seq_one_letter_code
_entity_poly.pdbx_strand_id
1 'polypeptide(L)'
;MDSVGEEFKVDGQREVTRPEARQHLGSLEKKKDYKERAREYQKKRDTIKALKKKADNKNPDEFYFNMVSTQKVDGVHQKRKEKEETTTEAQELLMQREDFRYVQWKRTVELRKIEKLKGRLQLLDPEFHQNKHIVFVDKETEVGEAKQRLLEEKKQLMQKTQPTPETQEEMEQVYGMLAKRYERLKELTVIAQKLETSMQLTKDKTGKKKLVAEETKESAAVYRWGHYLNSFAVQVHGGRKEAETVAQDLGFVVDRELPNIGVFLLEHPEVTYRSKRSAHDHLNSLKSHPKVRYVQQEMELLRVKRRIVHDKQLEMPIREIKDNTVYHRVNSASISARDLDEKVTFNDPFYPDMWYLDNEGQSGGEKYLDMNVQVAWANGFTGEGVVVCILDDGIDHTHPDLAHNYDPQASADLNDKSDFMQDPMPNVTNPGNSHGTRCAGEVAASADNSVCGVGVAYNAKIGGIRVLDGAVTDSLEAEALRFNSDYIDIFSASWGPSDDGATMEAPHKLATDALQAGVQTGRNGLGNIYVWATGNGGMNGDDCNADGYTSSVETLSVGSITDWGRQPFYMENCTSTLAVVPTGGEEYKGQEYDLGQIKLKVVTTDMGGGCIENFQGTSSAAPLAAGCLANVLQANPSLTWRDVQHVVVHGTRIPSVDNSWTKNGGGHHVSHKFGFGLIDCGKMVQVAQDWQNVPEQHVCRVDRQDAQKLKFGQHISQSVYVDGCKGDKSRWVQRLEHVQVHLKLSTRRRGDTRIFLISPSGTRSELLSERPKDNHKGEWEFTFMTVHCWDENPKGTWNLEVHDNPSENSGTTSEWSLILYGTSGERYGRTSTTRPSQSQSRKLSEEAVTRIKRMEMEVARNVHVKRASFKRGNEKHTNTDSRFSSEDINKLADRLQSMLHEQDVHTHVKRILMEHSESSQGAKAQGYSSSHQHPSDRSFTHIKDTETLVNNIVRDIDQLLHKKNVGSGGKSVSQNSESQGSHSQKETREGQTDNSDLHATERALVELLQYLEKSQSKK
;
A
#
# COMPACT_ATOMS: atom_id res chain seq x y z
N MET A 1 76.27 -21.30 -15.31
CA MET A 1 77.64 -20.81 -15.44
C MET A 1 77.60 -19.48 -16.17
N ASP A 2 78.33 -18.51 -15.63
CA ASP A 2 79.51 -17.88 -16.24
C ASP A 2 79.55 -17.71 -17.76
N SER A 3 80.10 -16.56 -18.17
CA SER A 3 80.33 -16.21 -19.56
C SER A 3 81.37 -17.11 -20.24
N VAL A 4 80.93 -17.93 -21.18
CA VAL A 4 81.73 -18.39 -22.31
C VAL A 4 80.99 -17.92 -23.57
N GLY A 5 81.69 -17.18 -24.43
CA GLY A 5 81.16 -16.77 -25.72
C GLY A 5 81.62 -17.72 -26.81
N GLU A 6 80.80 -17.91 -27.84
CA GLU A 6 81.29 -18.34 -29.14
C GLU A 6 80.50 -17.63 -30.24
N GLU A 7 81.18 -17.26 -31.32
CA GLU A 7 80.54 -16.61 -32.46
C GLU A 7 79.71 -17.64 -33.24
N PHE A 8 78.60 -17.21 -33.85
CA PHE A 8 78.35 -17.67 -35.22
C PHE A 8 78.12 -16.48 -36.14
N LYS A 9 78.91 -16.47 -37.22
CA LYS A 9 79.10 -15.31 -38.08
C LYS A 9 77.92 -15.09 -39.03
N VAL A 10 77.88 -13.87 -39.57
CA VAL A 10 77.10 -13.53 -40.76
C VAL A 10 77.36 -14.56 -41.86
N ASP A 11 76.30 -15.15 -42.39
CA ASP A 11 76.29 -15.63 -43.77
C ASP A 11 75.30 -14.77 -44.55
N GLY A 12 75.79 -14.11 -45.59
CA GLY A 12 75.06 -13.06 -46.29
C GLY A 12 75.28 -13.16 -47.78
N GLN A 13 74.18 -13.09 -48.54
CA GLN A 13 74.27 -12.80 -49.96
C GLN A 13 72.95 -12.29 -50.54
N ARG A 14 73.09 -11.47 -51.60
CA ARG A 14 72.02 -10.96 -52.47
C ARG A 14 71.00 -10.06 -51.79
N GLU A 15 71.48 -8.87 -51.42
CA GLU A 15 70.64 -7.68 -51.48
C GLU A 15 70.03 -7.54 -52.88
N VAL A 16 68.74 -7.20 -52.96
CA VAL A 16 68.12 -6.71 -54.19
C VAL A 16 68.19 -5.18 -54.14
N THR A 17 68.76 -4.56 -55.17
CA THR A 17 69.04 -3.12 -55.22
C THR A 17 67.77 -2.30 -54.96
N ARG A 18 67.77 -1.54 -53.87
CA ARG A 18 66.65 -0.72 -53.42
C ARG A 18 66.73 0.68 -54.04
N PRO A 19 65.69 1.19 -54.72
CA PRO A 19 65.70 2.56 -55.25
C PRO A 19 65.93 3.59 -54.15
N GLU A 20 66.75 4.60 -54.42
CA GLU A 20 67.24 5.60 -53.44
C GLU A 20 66.11 6.28 -52.66
N ALA A 21 64.99 6.55 -53.34
CA ALA A 21 63.76 7.12 -52.77
C ALA A 21 63.19 6.36 -51.53
N ARG A 22 63.67 5.14 -51.24
CA ARG A 22 63.23 4.32 -50.09
C ARG A 22 64.32 4.02 -49.05
N GLN A 23 65.47 4.69 -49.10
CA GLN A 23 66.51 4.55 -48.05
C GLN A 23 66.01 5.02 -46.66
N HIS A 24 65.20 6.08 -46.60
CA HIS A 24 64.71 6.68 -45.36
C HIS A 24 63.76 5.80 -44.52
N LEU A 25 63.30 4.66 -45.04
CA LEU A 25 62.29 3.79 -44.41
C LEU A 25 62.88 2.65 -43.56
N GLY A 26 64.20 2.63 -43.35
CA GLY A 26 64.87 1.58 -42.58
C GLY A 26 64.76 0.17 -43.21
N SER A 27 65.21 -0.84 -42.48
CA SER A 27 65.17 -2.24 -42.93
C SER A 27 63.73 -2.78 -42.94
N LEU A 28 63.31 -3.37 -44.07
CA LEU A 28 62.01 -4.04 -44.15
C LEU A 28 62.04 -5.36 -43.36
N GLU A 29 61.17 -5.47 -42.37
CA GLU A 29 61.00 -6.71 -41.59
C GLU A 29 60.50 -7.88 -42.45
N LYS A 30 60.85 -9.10 -42.02
CA LYS A 30 60.38 -10.29 -42.72
C LYS A 30 58.90 -10.52 -42.36
N LYS A 31 58.15 -11.09 -43.31
CA LYS A 31 56.71 -11.40 -43.17
C LYS A 31 56.41 -12.39 -42.02
N LYS A 32 57.43 -13.05 -41.44
CA LYS A 32 57.33 -13.85 -40.21
C LYS A 32 57.26 -12.94 -38.98
N ASP A 33 58.25 -12.06 -38.82
CA ASP A 33 58.43 -11.15 -37.69
C ASP A 33 57.20 -10.22 -37.53
N TYR A 34 56.69 -9.71 -38.65
CA TYR A 34 55.42 -8.97 -38.69
C TYR A 34 54.22 -9.79 -38.19
N LYS A 35 54.11 -11.07 -38.57
CA LYS A 35 53.03 -11.97 -38.13
C LYS A 35 53.12 -12.29 -36.63
N GLU A 36 54.33 -12.50 -36.12
CA GLU A 36 54.55 -12.76 -34.69
C GLU A 36 54.21 -11.51 -33.86
N ARG A 37 54.67 -10.32 -34.27
CA ARG A 37 54.34 -9.07 -33.57
C ARG A 37 52.87 -8.67 -33.71
N ALA A 38 52.21 -8.97 -34.83
CA ALA A 38 50.76 -8.78 -34.97
C ALA A 38 49.96 -9.67 -33.99
N ARG A 39 50.33 -10.96 -33.88
CA ARG A 39 49.75 -11.88 -32.89
C ARG A 39 50.00 -11.42 -31.46
N GLU A 40 51.21 -10.96 -31.15
CA GLU A 40 51.56 -10.47 -29.83
C GLU A 40 50.79 -9.18 -29.48
N TYR A 41 50.66 -8.24 -30.43
CA TYR A 41 49.85 -7.03 -30.30
C TYR A 41 48.39 -7.35 -30.04
N GLN A 42 47.79 -8.29 -30.80
CA GLN A 42 46.41 -8.74 -30.57
C GLN A 42 46.27 -9.40 -29.19
N LYS A 43 47.15 -10.33 -28.82
CA LYS A 43 47.16 -10.96 -27.48
C LYS A 43 47.26 -9.93 -26.35
N LYS A 44 48.14 -8.93 -26.48
CA LYS A 44 48.27 -7.82 -25.52
C LYS A 44 47.00 -6.97 -25.48
N ARG A 45 46.44 -6.58 -26.63
CA ARG A 45 45.23 -5.76 -26.73
C ARG A 45 44.02 -6.45 -26.10
N ASP A 46 43.84 -7.73 -26.37
CA ASP A 46 42.70 -8.51 -25.87
C ASP A 46 42.87 -8.84 -24.37
N THR A 47 44.11 -9.04 -23.90
CA THR A 47 44.43 -9.12 -22.45
C THR A 47 44.10 -7.80 -21.74
N ILE A 48 44.47 -6.65 -22.31
CA ILE A 48 44.14 -5.32 -21.76
C ILE A 48 42.63 -5.08 -21.77
N LYS A 49 41.91 -5.52 -22.82
CA LYS A 49 40.45 -5.43 -22.89
C LYS A 49 39.76 -6.31 -21.84
N ALA A 50 40.28 -7.51 -21.58
CA ALA A 50 39.80 -8.38 -20.51
C ALA A 50 40.09 -7.81 -19.11
N LEU A 51 41.28 -7.23 -18.90
CA LEU A 51 41.64 -6.58 -17.64
C LEU A 51 40.81 -5.32 -17.38
N LYS A 52 40.54 -4.48 -18.40
CA LYS A 52 39.60 -3.36 -18.28
C LYS A 52 38.21 -3.87 -17.89
N LYS A 53 37.61 -4.80 -18.65
CA LYS A 53 36.30 -5.36 -18.29
C LYS A 53 36.27 -5.99 -16.87
N LYS A 54 37.40 -6.50 -16.36
CA LYS A 54 37.52 -7.04 -14.99
C LYS A 54 37.74 -5.96 -13.90
N ALA A 55 38.14 -4.75 -14.29
CA ALA A 55 38.18 -3.58 -13.42
C ALA A 55 36.84 -2.83 -13.45
N ASP A 56 36.27 -2.63 -14.64
CA ASP A 56 34.96 -1.99 -14.86
C ASP A 56 33.83 -2.78 -14.16
N ASN A 57 33.94 -4.12 -14.09
CA ASN A 57 33.03 -5.00 -13.37
C ASN A 57 33.38 -5.20 -11.87
N LYS A 58 34.30 -4.43 -11.28
CA LYS A 58 34.69 -4.56 -9.87
C LYS A 58 34.17 -3.38 -9.06
N ASN A 59 33.41 -3.66 -8.00
CA ASN A 59 33.03 -2.65 -7.02
C ASN A 59 34.32 -2.04 -6.41
N PRO A 60 34.52 -0.69 -6.45
CA PRO A 60 35.64 -0.02 -5.78
C PRO A 60 35.88 -0.48 -4.34
N ASP A 61 34.81 -0.75 -3.59
CA ASP A 61 34.87 -1.09 -2.18
C ASP A 61 35.52 -2.46 -1.93
N GLU A 62 35.43 -3.44 -2.85
CA GLU A 62 36.12 -4.73 -2.70
C GLU A 62 37.64 -4.55 -2.54
N PHE A 63 38.21 -3.53 -3.18
CA PHE A 63 39.63 -3.23 -3.13
C PHE A 63 40.01 -2.60 -1.80
N TYR A 64 39.17 -1.70 -1.29
CA TYR A 64 39.34 -1.08 0.03
C TYR A 64 39.20 -2.12 1.16
N PHE A 65 38.11 -2.90 1.14
CA PHE A 65 37.86 -3.93 2.16
C PHE A 65 38.95 -5.01 2.20
N ASN A 66 39.45 -5.51 1.05
CA ASN A 66 40.56 -6.48 1.08
C ASN A 66 41.88 -5.89 1.61
N MET A 67 42.16 -4.59 1.40
CA MET A 67 43.32 -3.95 2.01
C MET A 67 43.17 -3.80 3.53
N VAL A 68 41.96 -3.56 4.04
CA VAL A 68 41.69 -3.43 5.49
C VAL A 68 41.60 -4.81 6.18
N SER A 69 41.11 -5.84 5.49
CA SER A 69 40.91 -7.19 6.03
C SER A 69 42.10 -8.13 5.84
N THR A 70 43.16 -7.74 5.12
CA THR A 70 44.38 -8.55 4.96
C THR A 70 45.61 -7.85 5.53
N GLN A 71 46.56 -8.63 6.04
CA GLN A 71 47.91 -8.17 6.34
C GLN A 71 48.91 -8.92 5.46
N LYS A 72 50.03 -8.29 5.11
CA LYS A 72 51.14 -9.01 4.50
C LYS A 72 51.95 -9.72 5.58
N VAL A 73 52.14 -11.02 5.40
CA VAL A 73 53.16 -11.81 6.10
C VAL A 73 54.05 -12.41 5.00
N ASP A 74 55.36 -12.17 5.09
CA ASP A 74 56.36 -12.66 4.12
C ASP A 74 56.00 -12.40 2.64
N GLY A 75 55.44 -11.21 2.38
CA GLY A 75 55.03 -10.75 1.06
C GLY A 75 53.64 -11.22 0.60
N VAL A 76 53.07 -12.25 1.23
CA VAL A 76 51.76 -12.83 0.89
C VAL A 76 50.64 -12.17 1.71
N HIS A 77 49.51 -11.85 1.07
CA HIS A 77 48.33 -11.35 1.77
C HIS A 77 47.60 -12.48 2.49
N GLN A 78 47.51 -12.41 3.82
CA GLN A 78 46.72 -13.29 4.65
C GLN A 78 45.54 -12.51 5.26
N LYS A 79 44.36 -13.11 5.36
CA LYS A 79 43.23 -12.50 6.10
C LYS A 79 43.61 -12.32 7.56
N ARG A 80 43.31 -11.16 8.14
CA ARG A 80 43.37 -10.96 9.59
C ARG A 80 42.41 -11.94 10.25
N LYS A 81 42.87 -12.68 11.27
CA LYS A 81 41.96 -13.37 12.19
C LYS A 81 41.14 -12.30 12.92
N GLU A 82 39.82 -12.46 12.96
CA GLU A 82 38.97 -11.67 13.86
C GLU A 82 39.42 -11.94 15.29
N LYS A 83 39.70 -10.89 16.07
CA LYS A 83 39.87 -11.04 17.52
C LYS A 83 38.50 -11.29 18.13
N GLU A 84 38.39 -12.19 19.10
CA GLU A 84 37.20 -12.23 19.95
C GLU A 84 37.01 -10.86 20.61
N GLU A 85 35.85 -10.23 20.37
CA GLU A 85 35.41 -9.02 21.07
C GLU A 85 34.99 -9.38 22.51
N THR A 86 35.97 -9.75 23.35
CA THR A 86 35.79 -9.69 24.79
C THR A 86 35.47 -8.24 25.16
N THR A 87 34.29 -8.04 25.73
CA THR A 87 33.84 -6.73 26.19
C THR A 87 34.86 -6.21 27.21
N THR A 88 35.44 -5.04 26.97
CA THR A 88 36.29 -4.43 27.99
C THR A 88 35.41 -3.88 29.11
N GLU A 89 35.93 -3.90 30.33
CA GLU A 89 35.29 -3.33 31.53
C GLU A 89 34.85 -1.85 31.30
N ALA A 90 35.61 -1.10 30.50
CA ALA A 90 35.25 0.25 30.04
C ALA A 90 34.02 0.32 29.10
N GLN A 91 33.73 -0.74 28.33
CA GLN A 91 32.50 -0.85 27.53
C GLN A 91 31.29 -1.22 28.41
N GLU A 92 31.49 -1.98 29.48
CA GLU A 92 30.44 -2.31 30.45
C GLU A 92 30.08 -1.06 31.28
N LEU A 93 31.09 -0.30 31.73
CA LEU A 93 30.92 1.02 32.34
C LEU A 93 30.28 2.06 31.38
N LEU A 94 30.46 1.90 30.06
CA LEU A 94 29.74 2.69 29.06
C LEU A 94 28.29 2.25 28.86
N MET A 95 27.98 0.95 28.96
CA MET A 95 26.60 0.46 28.96
C MET A 95 25.86 0.79 30.26
N GLN A 96 26.58 1.06 31.36
CA GLN A 96 26.03 1.65 32.59
C GLN A 96 25.78 3.17 32.47
N ARG A 97 26.33 3.86 31.46
CA ARG A 97 26.07 5.29 31.19
C ARG A 97 24.83 5.53 30.33
N GLU A 98 23.69 5.06 30.83
CA GLU A 98 22.31 5.50 30.57
C GLU A 98 21.76 5.60 29.11
N ASP A 99 22.57 5.47 28.06
CA ASP A 99 22.09 5.63 26.68
C ASP A 99 21.42 4.36 26.13
N PHE A 100 20.10 4.31 26.29
CA PHE A 100 19.20 3.33 25.66
C PHE A 100 19.44 3.15 24.15
N ARG A 101 19.81 4.22 23.42
CA ARG A 101 20.06 4.15 21.97
C ARG A 101 21.30 3.31 21.66
N TYR A 102 22.36 3.46 22.44
CA TYR A 102 23.58 2.66 22.30
C TYR A 102 23.33 1.18 22.60
N VAL A 103 22.50 0.85 23.59
CA VAL A 103 22.15 -0.53 23.91
C VAL A 103 21.27 -1.16 22.83
N GLN A 104 20.25 -0.45 22.32
CA GLN A 104 19.45 -0.93 21.19
C GLN A 104 20.30 -1.10 19.92
N TRP A 105 21.24 -0.18 19.64
CA TRP A 105 22.19 -0.34 18.53
C TRP A 105 23.06 -1.60 18.70
N LYS A 106 23.62 -1.84 19.90
CA LYS A 106 24.38 -3.07 20.18
C LYS A 106 23.54 -4.33 20.00
N ARG A 107 22.29 -4.32 20.48
CA ARG A 107 21.31 -5.41 20.31
C ARG A 107 21.08 -5.74 18.83
N THR A 108 20.91 -4.71 17.99
CA THR A 108 20.78 -4.85 16.52
C THR A 108 22.05 -5.36 15.86
N VAL A 109 23.23 -4.92 16.31
CA VAL A 109 24.53 -5.42 15.82
C VAL A 109 24.73 -6.91 16.14
N GLU A 110 24.34 -7.37 17.32
CA GLU A 110 24.44 -8.80 17.68
C GLU A 110 23.40 -9.65 16.93
N LEU A 111 22.18 -9.16 16.68
CA LEU A 111 21.20 -9.81 15.79
C LEU A 111 21.79 -10.08 14.39
N ARG A 112 22.40 -9.06 13.76
CA ARG A 112 23.06 -9.21 12.44
C ARG A 112 24.21 -10.23 12.47
N LYS A 113 24.95 -10.34 13.58
CA LYS A 113 25.99 -11.37 13.76
C LYS A 113 25.40 -12.79 13.89
N ILE A 114 24.29 -12.96 14.61
CA ILE A 114 23.56 -14.23 14.75
C ILE A 114 23.03 -14.69 13.39
N GLU A 115 22.43 -13.79 12.61
CA GLU A 115 21.90 -14.08 11.28
C GLU A 115 22.99 -14.51 10.29
N LYS A 116 24.13 -13.81 10.27
CA LYS A 116 25.31 -14.19 9.49
C LYS A 116 25.86 -15.58 9.86
N LEU A 117 25.81 -15.95 11.15
CA LEU A 117 26.21 -17.28 11.62
C LEU A 117 25.19 -18.36 11.22
N LYS A 118 23.88 -18.08 11.28
CA LYS A 118 22.83 -18.97 10.73
C LYS A 118 23.02 -19.22 9.22
N GLY A 119 23.30 -18.17 8.45
CA GLY A 119 23.56 -18.28 7.01
C GLY A 119 24.80 -19.12 6.68
N ARG A 120 25.85 -19.07 7.52
CA ARG A 120 26.99 -20.00 7.41
C ARG A 120 26.59 -21.44 7.77
N LEU A 121 25.79 -21.61 8.82
CA LEU A 121 25.35 -22.93 9.27
C LEU A 121 24.48 -23.64 8.22
N GLN A 122 23.60 -22.91 7.52
CA GLN A 122 22.81 -23.42 6.38
C GLN A 122 23.65 -23.96 5.21
N LEU A 123 24.94 -23.58 5.13
CA LEU A 123 25.87 -24.08 4.11
C LEU A 123 26.74 -25.26 4.61
N LEU A 124 26.71 -25.55 5.91
CA LEU A 124 27.52 -26.60 6.57
C LEU A 124 26.67 -27.77 7.07
N ASP A 125 25.41 -27.53 7.45
CA ASP A 125 24.52 -28.50 8.10
C ASP A 125 23.34 -28.91 7.16
N PRO A 126 23.37 -30.11 6.57
CA PRO A 126 22.31 -30.60 5.69
C PRO A 126 21.00 -31.00 6.42
N GLU A 127 21.03 -31.21 7.74
CA GLU A 127 19.83 -31.58 8.51
C GLU A 127 18.98 -30.35 8.87
N PHE A 128 19.53 -29.14 8.68
CA PHE A 128 18.87 -27.85 8.92
C PHE A 128 17.68 -27.54 7.97
N HIS A 129 17.23 -28.50 7.14
CA HIS A 129 16.08 -28.37 6.23
C HIS A 129 15.22 -29.64 6.13
N GLN A 130 13.89 -29.48 6.22
CA GLN A 130 12.91 -30.47 5.74
C GLN A 130 12.36 -30.09 4.35
N ASN A 131 13.16 -30.25 3.30
CA ASN A 131 12.71 -29.98 1.94
C ASN A 131 11.64 -31.00 1.48
N LYS A 132 10.47 -30.51 1.09
CA LYS A 132 9.37 -31.33 0.55
C LYS A 132 9.58 -31.55 -0.96
N HIS A 133 10.02 -32.75 -1.34
CA HIS A 133 10.00 -33.16 -2.74
C HIS A 133 8.58 -33.56 -3.17
N ILE A 134 8.10 -32.96 -4.26
CA ILE A 134 6.87 -33.36 -4.96
C ILE A 134 7.27 -34.31 -6.09
N VAL A 135 6.58 -35.44 -6.22
CA VAL A 135 6.72 -36.37 -7.34
C VAL A 135 5.34 -36.64 -7.92
N PHE A 136 5.20 -36.43 -9.22
CA PHE A 136 3.98 -36.71 -9.97
C PHE A 136 3.97 -38.20 -10.39
N VAL A 137 2.79 -38.82 -10.33
CA VAL A 137 2.59 -40.23 -10.69
C VAL A 137 1.25 -40.34 -11.40
N ASP A 138 1.20 -41.03 -12.54
CA ASP A 138 0.03 -41.01 -13.42
C ASP A 138 -1.17 -41.82 -12.88
N LYS A 139 -0.95 -42.67 -11.87
CA LYS A 139 -1.98 -43.52 -11.23
C LYS A 139 -1.72 -43.69 -9.74
N GLU A 140 -2.78 -43.73 -8.93
CA GLU A 140 -2.69 -43.93 -7.48
C GLU A 140 -1.99 -45.24 -7.09
N THR A 141 -2.12 -46.29 -7.90
CA THR A 141 -1.44 -47.59 -7.69
C THR A 141 0.09 -47.49 -7.71
N GLU A 142 0.64 -46.49 -8.39
CA GLU A 142 2.09 -46.33 -8.58
C GLU A 142 2.72 -45.49 -7.44
N VAL A 143 1.91 -44.82 -6.61
CA VAL A 143 2.34 -43.99 -5.48
C VAL A 143 3.14 -44.80 -4.45
N GLY A 144 2.79 -46.08 -4.24
CA GLY A 144 3.52 -46.98 -3.34
C GLY A 144 4.97 -47.19 -3.78
N GLU A 145 5.18 -47.50 -5.07
CA GLU A 145 6.51 -47.69 -5.65
C GLU A 145 7.30 -46.38 -5.71
N ALA A 146 6.67 -45.27 -6.10
CA ALA A 146 7.33 -43.96 -6.14
C ALA A 146 7.86 -43.56 -4.75
N LYS A 147 7.05 -43.76 -3.70
CA LYS A 147 7.44 -43.54 -2.30
C LYS A 147 8.60 -44.45 -1.86
N GLN A 148 8.65 -45.68 -2.36
CA GLN A 148 9.73 -46.63 -2.05
C GLN A 148 11.04 -46.25 -2.76
N ARG A 149 10.99 -45.90 -4.06
CA ARG A 149 12.15 -45.40 -4.83
C ARG A 149 12.75 -44.13 -4.20
N LEU A 150 11.91 -43.16 -3.82
CA LEU A 150 12.34 -41.95 -3.08
C LEU A 150 13.03 -42.28 -1.75
N LEU A 151 12.58 -43.31 -1.04
CA LEU A 151 13.18 -43.73 0.23
C LEU A 151 14.56 -44.37 0.03
N GLU A 152 14.72 -45.18 -1.02
CA GLU A 152 16.01 -45.74 -1.43
C GLU A 152 16.99 -44.66 -1.93
N GLU A 153 16.54 -43.71 -2.75
CA GLU A 153 17.36 -42.56 -3.17
C GLU A 153 17.78 -41.70 -1.98
N LYS A 154 16.86 -41.39 -1.04
CA LYS A 154 17.19 -40.62 0.17
C LYS A 154 18.23 -41.34 1.03
N LYS A 155 18.16 -42.67 1.19
CA LYS A 155 19.20 -43.46 1.88
C LYS A 155 20.56 -43.35 1.18
N GLN A 156 20.59 -43.47 -0.14
CA GLN A 156 21.84 -43.36 -0.92
C GLN A 156 22.43 -41.95 -0.87
N LEU A 157 21.59 -40.92 -0.81
CA LEU A 157 22.03 -39.53 -0.64
C LEU A 157 22.63 -39.32 0.76
N MET A 158 21.93 -39.74 1.83
CA MET A 158 22.43 -39.66 3.20
C MET A 158 23.77 -40.42 3.39
N GLN A 159 23.93 -41.59 2.77
CA GLN A 159 25.20 -42.33 2.79
C GLN A 159 26.35 -41.65 2.02
N LYS A 160 26.06 -40.66 1.17
CA LYS A 160 27.06 -39.81 0.48
C LYS A 160 27.30 -38.47 1.16
N THR A 161 26.58 -38.16 2.25
CA THR A 161 26.63 -36.84 2.90
C THR A 161 26.84 -36.97 4.42
N GLN A 162 27.80 -37.80 4.82
CA GLN A 162 28.43 -37.63 6.12
C GLN A 162 29.38 -36.42 6.06
N PRO A 163 29.34 -35.48 7.02
CA PRO A 163 30.31 -34.38 7.08
C PRO A 163 31.72 -34.94 7.28
N THR A 164 32.72 -34.28 6.71
CA THR A 164 34.12 -34.56 7.05
C THR A 164 34.40 -34.10 8.47
N PRO A 165 35.40 -34.67 9.18
CA PRO A 165 35.78 -34.20 10.51
C PRO A 165 36.05 -32.69 10.57
N GLU A 166 36.64 -32.13 9.51
CA GLU A 166 36.89 -30.69 9.35
C GLU A 166 35.59 -29.87 9.29
N THR A 167 34.59 -30.30 8.50
CA THR A 167 33.28 -29.62 8.48
C THR A 167 32.50 -29.81 9.78
N GLN A 168 32.67 -30.95 10.47
CA GLN A 168 32.03 -31.22 11.75
C GLN A 168 32.63 -30.35 12.87
N GLU A 169 33.95 -30.13 12.87
CA GLU A 169 34.62 -29.17 13.75
C GLU A 169 34.21 -27.72 13.41
N GLU A 170 34.10 -27.34 12.13
CA GLU A 170 33.56 -26.02 11.76
C GLU A 170 32.11 -25.83 12.22
N MET A 171 31.26 -26.87 12.14
CA MET A 171 29.89 -26.82 12.64
C MET A 171 29.87 -26.59 14.16
N GLU A 172 30.62 -27.35 14.95
CA GLU A 172 30.71 -27.16 16.41
C GLU A 172 31.22 -25.75 16.77
N GLN A 173 32.22 -25.24 16.05
CA GLN A 173 32.70 -23.86 16.23
C GLN A 173 31.61 -22.82 15.90
N VAL A 174 30.83 -23.01 14.83
CA VAL A 174 29.72 -22.11 14.46
C VAL A 174 28.57 -22.19 15.46
N TYR A 175 28.17 -23.39 15.91
CA TYR A 175 27.18 -23.59 16.97
C TYR A 175 27.62 -22.93 18.29
N GLY A 176 28.87 -23.11 18.71
CA GLY A 176 29.44 -22.48 19.91
C GLY A 176 29.48 -20.95 19.83
N MET A 177 29.83 -20.39 18.67
CA MET A 177 29.74 -18.94 18.43
C MET A 177 28.29 -18.44 18.44
N LEU A 178 27.36 -19.19 17.84
CA LEU A 178 25.94 -18.84 17.78
C LEU A 178 25.33 -18.80 19.19
N ALA A 179 25.63 -19.78 20.05
CA ALA A 179 25.19 -19.81 21.44
C ALA A 179 25.73 -18.61 22.25
N LYS A 180 27.05 -18.33 22.18
CA LYS A 180 27.66 -17.13 22.80
C LYS A 180 26.97 -15.83 22.38
N ARG A 181 26.58 -15.71 21.10
CA ARG A 181 25.93 -14.51 20.56
C ARG A 181 24.46 -14.39 20.99
N TYR A 182 23.73 -15.51 21.09
CA TYR A 182 22.36 -15.51 21.62
C TYR A 182 22.29 -15.08 23.09
N GLU A 183 23.20 -15.55 23.94
CA GLU A 183 23.20 -15.13 25.35
C GLU A 183 23.51 -13.63 25.48
N ARG A 184 24.49 -13.13 24.70
CA ARG A 184 24.79 -11.68 24.60
C ARG A 184 23.61 -10.85 24.09
N LEU A 185 22.79 -11.40 23.18
CA LEU A 185 21.56 -10.75 22.71
C LEU A 185 20.48 -10.71 23.81
N LYS A 186 20.35 -11.77 24.61
CA LYS A 186 19.45 -11.86 25.77
C LYS A 186 19.85 -10.84 26.83
N GLU A 187 21.14 -10.77 27.21
CA GLU A 187 21.71 -9.74 28.09
C GLU A 187 21.38 -8.31 27.61
N LEU A 188 21.69 -7.98 26.35
CA LEU A 188 21.42 -6.67 25.77
C LEU A 188 19.93 -6.33 25.71
N THR A 189 19.06 -7.32 25.50
CA THR A 189 17.60 -7.12 25.51
C THR A 189 17.10 -6.82 26.93
N VAL A 190 17.61 -7.52 27.94
CA VAL A 190 17.28 -7.26 29.36
C VAL A 190 17.78 -5.88 29.79
N ILE A 191 18.99 -5.46 29.40
CA ILE A 191 19.52 -4.12 29.69
C ILE A 191 18.67 -3.04 29.00
N ALA A 192 18.28 -3.26 27.74
CA ALA A 192 17.41 -2.32 27.02
C ALA A 192 16.05 -2.15 27.72
N GLN A 193 15.39 -3.26 28.12
CA GLN A 193 14.13 -3.23 28.85
C GLN A 193 14.25 -2.51 30.21
N LYS A 194 15.38 -2.68 30.93
CA LYS A 194 15.65 -1.97 32.20
C LYS A 194 15.79 -0.46 31.99
N LEU A 195 16.56 -0.05 30.97
CA LEU A 195 16.71 1.37 30.62
C LEU A 195 15.37 1.98 30.17
N GLU A 196 14.60 1.28 29.35
CA GLU A 196 13.26 1.69 28.92
C GLU A 196 12.30 1.86 30.11
N THR A 197 12.28 0.89 31.02
CA THR A 197 11.50 0.95 32.27
C THR A 197 11.95 2.15 33.13
N SER A 198 13.25 2.42 33.23
CA SER A 198 13.81 3.58 33.94
C SER A 198 13.39 4.91 33.28
N MET A 199 13.39 4.99 31.94
CA MET A 199 12.90 6.15 31.19
C MET A 199 11.38 6.37 31.38
N GLN A 200 10.60 5.30 31.49
CA GLN A 200 9.16 5.38 31.83
C GLN A 200 8.91 5.74 33.30
N LEU A 201 9.80 5.37 34.22
CA LEU A 201 9.76 5.76 35.64
C LEU A 201 10.14 7.23 35.85
N THR A 202 11.20 7.71 35.19
CA THR A 202 11.71 9.08 35.35
C THR A 202 10.83 10.16 34.71
N LYS A 203 10.01 9.79 33.70
CA LYS A 203 8.97 10.66 33.14
C LYS A 203 7.77 10.83 34.09
N ASP A 204 7.26 9.76 34.69
CA ASP A 204 6.13 9.81 35.63
C ASP A 204 6.60 10.09 37.06
N LYS A 205 6.85 11.38 37.34
CA LYS A 205 7.31 11.85 38.66
C LYS A 205 6.22 11.83 39.75
N THR A 206 4.99 11.44 39.43
CA THR A 206 3.83 11.60 40.34
C THR A 206 3.33 10.27 40.93
N GLY A 207 3.42 9.18 40.17
CA GLY A 207 2.93 7.87 40.58
C GLY A 207 4.01 6.96 41.17
N LYS A 208 3.97 6.65 42.47
CA LYS A 208 4.66 5.46 43.00
C LYS A 208 3.99 4.21 42.42
N LYS A 209 4.52 3.66 41.33
CA LYS A 209 3.95 2.53 40.55
C LYS A 209 3.86 1.24 41.38
N LYS A 210 3.12 0.21 40.91
CA LYS A 210 3.12 -1.12 41.56
C LYS A 210 4.10 -2.03 40.82
N LEU A 211 5.17 -2.43 41.51
CA LEU A 211 6.05 -3.51 41.07
C LEU A 211 5.26 -4.82 41.07
N VAL A 212 5.19 -5.47 39.91
CA VAL A 212 4.48 -6.75 39.66
C VAL A 212 5.46 -7.91 39.69
N ALA A 213 6.67 -7.69 39.14
CA ALA A 213 7.82 -8.58 39.27
C ALA A 213 9.06 -7.72 39.54
N GLU A 214 9.90 -8.15 40.49
CA GLU A 214 11.16 -7.46 40.81
C GLU A 214 12.18 -7.59 39.67
N GLU A 215 13.16 -6.68 39.63
CA GLU A 215 14.23 -6.75 38.64
C GLU A 215 15.15 -7.96 38.93
N THR A 216 15.45 -8.76 37.90
CA THR A 216 16.37 -9.90 38.02
C THR A 216 17.57 -9.74 37.08
N LYS A 217 18.50 -10.71 37.07
CA LYS A 217 19.55 -10.74 36.03
C LYS A 217 19.00 -11.02 34.62
N GLU A 218 17.80 -11.59 34.54
CA GLU A 218 17.21 -12.15 33.30
C GLU A 218 15.95 -11.40 32.84
N SER A 219 15.50 -10.40 33.60
CA SER A 219 14.30 -9.61 33.28
C SER A 219 14.35 -8.21 33.90
N ALA A 220 13.69 -7.24 33.25
CA ALA A 220 13.44 -5.92 33.82
C ALA A 220 12.29 -5.97 34.85
N ALA A 221 12.26 -4.97 35.73
CA ALA A 221 11.15 -4.76 36.67
C ALA A 221 9.82 -4.53 35.93
N VAL A 222 8.84 -5.42 36.10
CA VAL A 222 7.52 -5.27 35.48
C VAL A 222 6.63 -4.43 36.40
N TYR A 223 6.00 -3.40 35.85
CA TYR A 223 5.00 -2.57 36.54
C TYR A 223 3.60 -2.80 35.96
N ARG A 224 2.56 -2.38 36.69
CA ARG A 224 1.19 -2.23 36.15
C ARG A 224 0.80 -0.76 36.16
N TRP A 225 0.30 -0.30 35.01
CA TRP A 225 -0.35 0.98 34.78
C TRP A 225 -1.89 0.81 34.82
N GLY A 226 -2.63 1.89 34.63
CA GLY A 226 -4.06 1.96 34.94
C GLY A 226 -4.26 2.44 36.36
N HIS A 227 -4.66 3.70 36.49
CA HIS A 227 -5.02 4.33 37.75
C HIS A 227 -6.51 4.68 37.76
N TYR A 228 -7.19 4.37 38.87
CA TYR A 228 -8.55 4.84 39.11
C TYR A 228 -8.51 6.34 39.40
N LEU A 229 -9.38 7.10 38.75
CA LEU A 229 -9.51 8.54 38.96
C LEU A 229 -10.49 8.86 40.09
N ASN A 230 -10.54 10.12 40.53
CA ASN A 230 -11.62 10.64 41.37
C ASN A 230 -12.92 10.92 40.61
N SER A 231 -12.90 10.77 39.28
CA SER A 231 -14.03 10.95 38.37
C SER A 231 -14.80 9.66 38.10
N PHE A 232 -16.10 9.80 37.84
CA PHE A 232 -17.05 8.71 37.64
C PHE A 232 -18.00 9.11 36.50
N ALA A 233 -18.09 8.31 35.44
CA ALA A 233 -19.12 8.47 34.41
C ALA A 233 -20.46 7.94 34.91
N VAL A 234 -21.50 8.78 34.87
CA VAL A 234 -22.85 8.50 35.38
C VAL A 234 -23.90 8.85 34.32
N GLN A 235 -24.81 7.93 34.02
CA GLN A 235 -26.04 8.21 33.27
C GLN A 235 -27.23 8.33 34.23
N VAL A 236 -28.04 9.38 34.09
CA VAL A 236 -29.17 9.66 35.02
C VAL A 236 -30.52 9.83 34.32
N HIS A 237 -31.59 9.49 35.04
CA HIS A 237 -32.97 9.67 34.59
C HIS A 237 -33.49 11.10 34.88
N GLY A 238 -33.33 11.98 33.90
CA GLY A 238 -33.86 13.35 33.89
C GLY A 238 -32.96 14.38 33.19
N GLY A 239 -31.68 14.03 33.00
CA GLY A 239 -30.66 14.92 32.46
C GLY A 239 -29.99 15.75 33.56
N ARG A 240 -29.49 16.93 33.19
CA ARG A 240 -28.54 17.70 33.99
C ARG A 240 -29.01 18.07 35.41
N LYS A 241 -30.26 18.50 35.58
CA LYS A 241 -30.78 18.89 36.91
C LYS A 241 -30.79 17.72 37.89
N GLU A 242 -31.19 16.55 37.41
CA GLU A 242 -31.09 15.31 38.17
C GLU A 242 -29.64 14.89 38.40
N ALA A 243 -28.71 15.08 37.46
CA ALA A 243 -27.28 14.82 37.69
C ALA A 243 -26.73 15.71 38.82
N GLU A 244 -27.03 17.00 38.78
CA GLU A 244 -26.68 17.99 39.81
C GLU A 244 -27.32 17.65 41.18
N THR A 245 -28.53 17.05 41.18
CA THR A 245 -29.21 16.57 42.39
C THR A 245 -28.53 15.31 42.95
N VAL A 246 -28.28 14.29 42.12
CA VAL A 246 -27.56 13.05 42.51
C VAL A 246 -26.17 13.38 43.07
N ALA A 247 -25.49 14.35 42.47
CA ALA A 247 -24.19 14.80 42.94
C ALA A 247 -24.29 15.42 44.35
N GLN A 248 -25.22 16.35 44.56
CA GLN A 248 -25.45 16.98 45.87
C GLN A 248 -25.87 15.97 46.96
N ASP A 249 -26.80 15.06 46.65
CA ASP A 249 -27.31 14.04 47.58
C ASP A 249 -26.21 13.06 48.07
N LEU A 250 -25.12 12.91 47.31
CA LEU A 250 -24.06 11.93 47.55
C LEU A 250 -22.65 12.54 47.74
N GLY A 251 -22.52 13.87 47.81
CA GLY A 251 -21.25 14.57 48.07
C GLY A 251 -20.32 14.77 46.87
N PHE A 252 -20.78 14.48 45.64
CA PHE A 252 -20.02 14.67 44.40
C PHE A 252 -20.20 16.10 43.84
N VAL A 253 -19.32 16.46 42.92
CA VAL A 253 -19.40 17.67 42.08
C VAL A 253 -19.56 17.23 40.62
N VAL A 254 -20.44 17.89 39.85
CA VAL A 254 -20.51 17.69 38.40
C VAL A 254 -19.32 18.41 37.75
N ASP A 255 -18.45 17.68 37.08
CA ASP A 255 -17.28 18.20 36.37
C ASP A 255 -17.67 18.68 34.97
N ARG A 256 -18.12 17.76 34.11
CA ARG A 256 -18.66 18.07 32.77
C ARG A 256 -19.72 17.08 32.32
N GLU A 257 -20.45 17.50 31.29
CA GLU A 257 -21.44 16.72 30.57
C GLU A 257 -20.82 16.30 29.22
N LEU A 258 -21.00 15.04 28.83
CA LEU A 258 -20.55 14.45 27.57
C LEU A 258 -21.82 14.20 26.73
N PRO A 259 -22.24 15.19 25.92
CA PRO A 259 -23.58 15.23 25.35
C PRO A 259 -23.83 14.17 24.27
N ASN A 260 -22.82 13.75 23.50
CA ASN A 260 -23.01 12.80 22.41
C ASN A 260 -23.26 11.36 22.90
N ILE A 261 -22.91 11.06 24.16
CA ILE A 261 -23.21 9.79 24.85
C ILE A 261 -24.18 9.92 26.05
N GLY A 262 -24.60 11.13 26.42
CA GLY A 262 -25.54 11.39 27.51
C GLY A 262 -24.98 11.03 28.90
N VAL A 263 -23.68 11.22 29.13
CA VAL A 263 -22.97 10.90 30.38
C VAL A 263 -22.57 12.16 31.13
N PHE A 264 -22.67 12.14 32.45
CA PHE A 264 -22.12 13.17 33.34
C PHE A 264 -20.86 12.62 34.02
N LEU A 265 -19.77 13.38 33.97
CA LEU A 265 -18.59 13.11 34.79
C LEU A 265 -18.81 13.75 36.16
N LEU A 266 -18.86 12.93 37.21
CA LEU A 266 -18.94 13.36 38.60
C LEU A 266 -17.60 13.12 39.30
N GLU A 267 -17.04 14.13 39.97
CA GLU A 267 -15.83 14.00 40.78
C GLU A 267 -16.17 14.05 42.29
N HIS A 268 -15.54 13.18 43.10
CA HIS A 268 -15.74 13.20 44.56
C HIS A 268 -14.52 13.80 45.30
N PRO A 269 -14.68 14.86 46.12
CA PRO A 269 -13.55 15.53 46.79
C PRO A 269 -12.74 14.64 47.75
N GLU A 270 -13.35 13.63 48.37
CA GLU A 270 -12.65 12.72 49.28
C GLU A 270 -11.92 11.58 48.55
N VAL A 271 -12.15 11.40 47.25
CA VAL A 271 -11.45 10.39 46.45
C VAL A 271 -10.18 11.01 45.88
N THR A 272 -9.03 10.38 46.13
CA THR A 272 -7.73 10.84 45.60
C THR A 272 -7.70 10.79 44.07
N TYR A 273 -7.33 11.91 43.42
CA TYR A 273 -7.27 12.09 41.96
C TYR A 273 -6.66 10.91 41.17
N ARG A 274 -5.62 10.23 41.70
CA ARG A 274 -4.97 9.09 41.04
C ARG A 274 -4.72 7.96 42.03
N SER A 275 -5.50 6.89 41.96
CA SER A 275 -5.51 5.74 42.89
C SER A 275 -5.11 4.42 42.21
N LYS A 276 -4.67 3.43 43.01
CA LYS A 276 -4.44 2.03 42.56
C LYS A 276 -5.61 1.09 42.89
N ARG A 277 -6.66 1.59 43.54
CA ARG A 277 -7.84 0.83 43.98
C ARG A 277 -9.09 1.64 43.67
N SER A 278 -10.15 0.97 43.22
CA SER A 278 -11.46 1.60 43.09
C SER A 278 -11.93 2.16 44.42
N ALA A 279 -12.59 3.32 44.38
CA ALA A 279 -13.35 3.89 45.48
C ALA A 279 -14.70 3.18 45.57
N HIS A 280 -14.65 1.90 45.94
CA HIS A 280 -15.77 0.97 45.76
C HIS A 280 -17.07 1.42 46.48
N ASP A 281 -16.94 2.04 47.66
CA ASP A 281 -18.09 2.53 48.43
C ASP A 281 -18.80 3.71 47.75
N HIS A 282 -18.02 4.61 47.12
CA HIS A 282 -18.52 5.75 46.33
C HIS A 282 -19.15 5.28 45.00
N LEU A 283 -18.55 4.26 44.38
CA LEU A 283 -19.14 3.60 43.21
C LEU A 283 -20.47 2.92 43.57
N ASN A 284 -20.58 2.34 44.77
CA ASN A 284 -21.78 1.65 45.23
C ASN A 284 -22.88 2.60 45.72
N SER A 285 -22.55 3.77 46.29
CA SER A 285 -23.54 4.81 46.60
C SER A 285 -24.21 5.33 45.31
N LEU A 286 -23.43 5.66 44.28
CA LEU A 286 -23.97 6.00 42.96
C LEU A 286 -24.83 4.87 42.36
N LYS A 287 -24.37 3.60 42.42
CA LYS A 287 -25.14 2.44 41.91
C LYS A 287 -26.46 2.17 42.63
N SER A 288 -26.57 2.55 43.90
CA SER A 288 -27.79 2.34 44.69
C SER A 288 -28.78 3.50 44.59
N HIS A 289 -28.40 4.61 43.96
CA HIS A 289 -29.25 5.79 43.84
C HIS A 289 -30.34 5.62 42.76
N PRO A 290 -31.64 5.80 43.07
CA PRO A 290 -32.75 5.43 42.20
C PRO A 290 -32.89 6.26 40.91
N LYS A 291 -32.10 7.33 40.76
CA LYS A 291 -32.02 8.13 39.53
C LYS A 291 -30.87 7.73 38.60
N VAL A 292 -29.92 6.90 39.05
CA VAL A 292 -28.76 6.46 38.26
C VAL A 292 -29.13 5.23 37.43
N ARG A 293 -28.95 5.32 36.11
CA ARG A 293 -29.17 4.22 35.16
C ARG A 293 -27.93 3.33 35.03
N TYR A 294 -26.76 3.98 35.00
CA TYR A 294 -25.45 3.34 34.82
C TYR A 294 -24.39 4.21 35.48
N VAL A 295 -23.36 3.59 36.04
CA VAL A 295 -22.17 4.27 36.54
C VAL A 295 -20.94 3.37 36.50
N GLN A 296 -19.81 3.97 36.14
CA GLN A 296 -18.47 3.43 36.39
C GLN A 296 -17.57 4.49 37.03
N GLN A 297 -16.52 4.03 37.71
CA GLN A 297 -15.41 4.90 38.12
C GLN A 297 -14.41 4.94 36.97
N GLU A 298 -13.93 6.13 36.62
CA GLU A 298 -13.01 6.27 35.50
C GLU A 298 -11.62 5.72 35.81
N MET A 299 -10.95 5.27 34.75
CA MET A 299 -9.57 4.80 34.79
C MET A 299 -8.77 5.45 33.65
N GLU A 300 -7.54 5.83 33.95
CA GLU A 300 -6.55 6.29 32.98
C GLU A 300 -6.14 5.12 32.08
N LEU A 301 -6.59 5.13 30.82
CA LEU A 301 -6.31 4.12 29.81
C LEU A 301 -5.04 4.47 29.03
N LEU A 302 -4.23 3.45 28.71
CA LEU A 302 -3.05 3.63 27.88
C LEU A 302 -3.42 3.39 26.41
N ARG A 303 -3.38 4.45 25.61
CA ARG A 303 -3.50 4.38 24.15
C ARG A 303 -2.22 4.77 23.46
N VAL A 304 -1.87 4.06 22.41
CA VAL A 304 -0.64 4.24 21.64
C VAL A 304 -0.98 4.61 20.21
N LYS A 305 -0.47 5.76 19.75
CA LYS A 305 -0.47 6.17 18.34
C LYS A 305 0.46 5.23 17.57
N ARG A 306 -0.01 4.56 16.52
CA ARG A 306 0.74 3.53 15.78
C ARG A 306 1.82 4.13 14.86
N ARG A 307 2.74 4.91 15.44
CA ARG A 307 3.96 5.44 14.81
C ARG A 307 5.08 4.39 14.86
N ILE A 308 5.99 4.38 13.88
CA ILE A 308 7.15 3.47 13.91
C ILE A 308 8.23 4.03 14.86
N VAL A 309 8.35 3.42 16.04
CA VAL A 309 9.25 3.86 17.12
C VAL A 309 10.73 3.87 16.75
N HIS A 310 11.12 3.08 15.74
CA HIS A 310 12.51 3.00 15.26
C HIS A 310 13.03 4.29 14.59
N ASP A 311 12.14 5.17 14.10
CA ASP A 311 12.53 6.22 13.14
C ASP A 311 12.64 7.65 13.70
N LYS A 312 13.01 7.80 14.98
CA LYS A 312 13.46 9.10 15.52
C LYS A 312 14.90 9.46 15.11
N GLN A 313 15.38 8.92 13.99
CA GLN A 313 16.71 9.19 13.43
C GLN A 313 16.75 9.33 11.90
N LEU A 314 15.71 8.94 11.13
CA LEU A 314 15.54 9.31 9.73
C LEU A 314 14.26 10.11 9.44
N GLU A 315 13.46 10.54 10.43
CA GLU A 315 12.63 11.77 10.30
C GLU A 315 13.54 12.92 9.84
N MET A 316 13.52 13.19 8.53
CA MET A 316 14.36 14.20 7.90
C MET A 316 13.91 15.59 8.33
N PRO A 317 14.82 16.59 8.37
CA PRO A 317 14.45 17.94 8.76
C PRO A 317 13.39 18.50 7.80
N ILE A 318 12.32 19.07 8.39
CA ILE A 318 11.28 19.80 7.69
C ILE A 318 11.95 20.80 6.72
N ARG A 319 11.63 20.71 5.43
CA ARG A 319 12.07 21.73 4.47
C ARG A 319 11.25 22.99 4.71
N GLU A 320 11.87 24.04 5.22
CA GLU A 320 11.32 25.38 4.99
C GLU A 320 11.16 25.60 3.49
N ILE A 321 10.05 26.24 3.08
CA ILE A 321 9.73 26.49 1.67
C ILE A 321 10.69 27.55 1.09
N LYS A 322 11.89 27.13 0.66
CA LYS A 322 12.91 27.96 0.02
C LYS A 322 13.68 27.23 -1.08
N ASP A 323 13.44 27.70 -2.30
CA ASP A 323 14.21 27.52 -3.55
C ASP A 323 14.09 26.19 -4.32
N ASN A 324 13.94 26.31 -5.65
CA ASN A 324 13.45 25.26 -6.56
C ASN A 324 14.56 24.47 -7.27
N THR A 325 15.78 24.42 -6.72
CA THR A 325 16.98 24.06 -7.50
C THR A 325 17.74 22.81 -7.03
N VAL A 326 17.06 21.81 -6.46
CA VAL A 326 17.62 20.46 -6.29
C VAL A 326 16.56 19.39 -6.58
N TYR A 327 16.62 18.78 -7.77
CA TYR A 327 16.58 17.32 -8.02
C TYR A 327 16.59 17.02 -9.53
N HIS A 328 17.46 16.12 -9.97
CA HIS A 328 17.48 15.63 -11.36
C HIS A 328 16.57 14.41 -11.51
N ARG A 329 15.37 14.58 -12.10
CA ARG A 329 14.56 13.44 -12.56
C ARG A 329 15.31 12.67 -13.65
N VAL A 330 15.41 11.36 -13.49
CA VAL A 330 15.81 10.44 -14.57
C VAL A 330 14.54 9.97 -15.28
N ASN A 331 14.26 10.54 -16.45
CA ASN A 331 13.11 10.10 -17.26
C ASN A 331 13.28 8.64 -17.71
N SER A 332 12.26 7.82 -17.48
CA SER A 332 12.05 6.55 -18.18
C SER A 332 10.60 6.51 -18.69
N ALA A 333 10.40 6.16 -19.95
CA ALA A 333 9.07 6.17 -20.55
C ALA A 333 8.18 5.05 -19.96
N SER A 334 6.94 5.37 -19.64
CA SER A 334 5.91 4.42 -19.23
C SER A 334 5.31 3.69 -20.44
N ILE A 335 5.07 2.39 -20.28
CA ILE A 335 4.13 1.60 -21.10
C ILE A 335 3.45 0.61 -20.14
N SER A 336 2.17 0.83 -19.83
CA SER A 336 1.26 -0.22 -19.33
C SER A 336 -0.14 0.33 -19.04
N ALA A 337 -1.07 0.06 -19.96
CA ALA A 337 -2.41 -0.50 -19.70
C ALA A 337 -3.36 0.19 -18.69
N ARG A 338 -3.05 1.41 -18.24
CA ARG A 338 -3.95 2.36 -17.57
C ARG A 338 -3.99 3.66 -18.37
N ASP A 339 -4.08 3.53 -19.69
CA ASP A 339 -4.07 4.65 -20.63
C ASP A 339 -5.42 5.40 -20.55
N LEU A 340 -5.57 6.23 -19.51
CA LEU A 340 -6.48 7.38 -19.53
C LEU A 340 -5.94 8.37 -20.55
N ASP A 341 -6.80 8.91 -21.43
CA ASP A 341 -6.36 9.84 -22.48
C ASP A 341 -5.71 11.12 -21.90
N GLU A 342 -6.13 11.54 -20.70
CA GLU A 342 -5.49 12.56 -19.88
C GLU A 342 -5.39 12.08 -18.42
N LYS A 343 -4.22 12.24 -17.78
CA LYS A 343 -4.03 12.07 -16.32
C LYS A 343 -4.41 13.37 -15.60
N VAL A 344 -4.97 13.27 -14.40
CA VAL A 344 -5.11 14.42 -13.51
C VAL A 344 -3.73 14.75 -12.93
N THR A 345 -3.28 15.99 -13.03
CA THR A 345 -1.96 16.41 -12.49
C THR A 345 -2.09 17.76 -11.81
N PHE A 346 -1.50 17.87 -10.62
CA PHE A 346 -1.54 19.09 -9.80
C PHE A 346 -0.19 19.82 -9.81
N ASN A 347 -0.20 21.10 -9.44
CA ASN A 347 1.01 21.92 -9.35
C ASN A 347 1.81 21.76 -8.03
N ASP A 348 1.32 20.94 -7.11
CA ASP A 348 1.84 20.81 -5.74
C ASP A 348 3.20 20.08 -5.69
N PRO A 349 4.17 20.59 -4.89
CA PRO A 349 5.59 20.32 -5.12
C PRO A 349 6.00 18.86 -4.92
N PHE A 350 5.40 18.15 -3.97
CA PHE A 350 5.69 16.73 -3.71
C PHE A 350 4.67 15.76 -4.31
N TYR A 351 3.63 16.23 -5.02
CA TYR A 351 2.72 15.32 -5.74
C TYR A 351 3.44 14.26 -6.61
N PRO A 352 4.54 14.58 -7.33
CA PRO A 352 5.32 13.59 -8.08
C PRO A 352 5.92 12.45 -7.23
N ASP A 353 6.15 12.70 -5.95
CA ASP A 353 6.77 11.75 -5.01
C ASP A 353 5.72 10.90 -4.26
N MET A 354 4.43 11.23 -4.40
CA MET A 354 3.29 10.50 -3.84
C MET A 354 2.97 9.22 -4.64
N TRP A 355 3.95 8.32 -4.73
CA TRP A 355 3.89 7.05 -5.49
C TRP A 355 2.68 6.18 -5.14
N TYR A 356 2.17 6.24 -3.91
CA TYR A 356 1.00 5.49 -3.46
C TYR A 356 -0.32 6.00 -4.09
N LEU A 357 -0.32 7.19 -4.69
CA LEU A 357 -1.43 7.75 -5.48
C LEU A 357 -1.26 7.44 -6.99
N ASP A 358 -0.06 7.65 -7.53
CA ASP A 358 0.29 7.37 -8.94
C ASP A 358 1.71 6.77 -9.04
N ASN A 359 1.79 5.44 -9.14
CA ASN A 359 3.06 4.72 -9.07
C ASN A 359 3.68 4.55 -10.46
N GLU A 360 4.54 5.49 -10.85
CA GLU A 360 5.39 5.37 -12.05
C GLU A 360 6.75 4.68 -11.75
N GLY A 361 6.93 4.11 -10.55
CA GLY A 361 8.17 3.49 -10.08
C GLY A 361 9.18 4.48 -9.47
N GLN A 362 8.72 5.66 -9.03
CA GLN A 362 9.59 6.73 -8.51
C GLN A 362 10.24 6.40 -7.15
N SER A 363 9.66 5.51 -6.35
CA SER A 363 10.32 4.95 -5.15
C SER A 363 11.44 3.94 -5.47
N GLY A 364 11.54 3.52 -6.74
CA GLY A 364 12.28 2.34 -7.20
C GLY A 364 11.47 1.04 -7.19
N GLY A 365 10.22 1.06 -6.68
CA GLY A 365 9.33 -0.09 -6.54
C GLY A 365 8.65 -0.60 -7.82
N GLU A 366 7.68 -1.50 -7.63
CA GLU A 366 6.88 -2.08 -8.71
C GLU A 366 5.81 -1.08 -9.19
N LYS A 367 5.84 -0.73 -10.49
CA LYS A 367 4.94 0.27 -11.09
C LYS A 367 3.47 -0.15 -10.97
N TYR A 368 2.58 0.84 -10.88
CA TYR A 368 1.12 0.69 -10.72
C TYR A 368 0.66 -0.01 -9.43
N LEU A 369 1.57 -0.20 -8.45
CA LEU A 369 1.23 -0.60 -7.09
C LEU A 369 0.94 0.65 -6.25
N ASP A 370 -0.27 1.15 -6.41
CA ASP A 370 -0.85 2.38 -5.86
C ASP A 370 -2.31 2.14 -5.43
N MET A 371 -3.02 3.19 -5.08
CA MET A 371 -4.46 3.13 -4.77
C MET A 371 -5.38 3.35 -5.98
N ASN A 372 -4.85 3.46 -7.20
CA ASN A 372 -5.61 3.73 -8.43
C ASN A 372 -6.53 4.97 -8.37
N VAL A 373 -6.16 6.01 -7.60
CA VAL A 373 -7.01 7.19 -7.34
C VAL A 373 -7.23 8.06 -8.58
N GLN A 374 -6.28 8.06 -9.52
CA GLN A 374 -6.41 8.68 -10.84
C GLN A 374 -7.74 8.34 -11.54
N VAL A 375 -8.20 7.09 -11.44
CA VAL A 375 -9.45 6.66 -12.08
C VAL A 375 -10.69 7.21 -11.35
N ALA A 376 -10.60 7.47 -10.04
CA ALA A 376 -11.68 8.16 -9.31
C ALA A 376 -11.71 9.66 -9.68
N TRP A 377 -10.56 10.34 -9.59
CA TRP A 377 -10.41 11.77 -9.89
C TRP A 377 -10.80 12.11 -11.34
N ALA A 378 -10.37 11.30 -12.32
CA ALA A 378 -10.73 11.51 -13.74
C ALA A 378 -12.23 11.28 -14.04
N ASN A 379 -12.99 10.69 -13.11
CA ASN A 379 -14.45 10.58 -13.18
C ASN A 379 -15.17 11.59 -12.27
N GLY A 380 -14.45 12.56 -11.68
CA GLY A 380 -14.98 13.64 -10.84
C GLY A 380 -15.13 13.28 -9.35
N PHE A 381 -14.65 12.12 -8.91
CA PHE A 381 -14.75 11.69 -7.50
C PHE A 381 -13.50 12.11 -6.74
N THR A 382 -13.67 13.13 -5.89
CA THR A 382 -12.63 13.88 -5.16
C THR A 382 -12.98 14.08 -3.67
N GLY A 383 -14.06 13.46 -3.19
CA GLY A 383 -14.58 13.54 -1.82
C GLY A 383 -15.53 14.70 -1.55
N GLU A 384 -15.91 15.48 -2.57
CA GLU A 384 -16.76 16.65 -2.40
C GLU A 384 -18.09 16.28 -1.73
N GLY A 385 -18.45 17.01 -0.66
CA GLY A 385 -19.68 16.78 0.09
C GLY A 385 -19.63 15.67 1.15
N VAL A 386 -18.47 15.02 1.36
CA VAL A 386 -18.25 14.03 2.42
C VAL A 386 -17.42 14.64 3.56
N VAL A 387 -17.78 14.29 4.80
CA VAL A 387 -17.10 14.78 6.02
C VAL A 387 -16.29 13.67 6.69
N VAL A 388 -14.98 13.89 6.82
CA VAL A 388 -14.03 12.97 7.47
C VAL A 388 -13.49 13.59 8.76
N CYS A 389 -13.33 12.80 9.82
CA CYS A 389 -12.79 13.23 11.10
C CYS A 389 -11.60 12.34 11.52
N ILE A 390 -10.49 12.97 11.91
CA ILE A 390 -9.32 12.30 12.46
C ILE A 390 -9.42 12.24 13.98
N LEU A 391 -9.50 11.03 14.56
CA LEU A 391 -9.49 10.82 16.01
C LEU A 391 -8.05 10.63 16.49
N ASP A 392 -7.36 11.68 16.96
CA ASP A 392 -5.94 11.58 17.31
C ASP A 392 -5.43 12.67 18.30
N ASP A 393 -4.22 13.21 18.09
CA ASP A 393 -3.53 14.19 18.94
C ASP A 393 -3.77 15.67 18.58
N GLY A 394 -4.61 15.92 17.58
CA GLY A 394 -5.03 17.24 17.10
C GLY A 394 -4.78 17.44 15.60
N ILE A 395 -5.42 18.47 15.03
CA ILE A 395 -5.23 18.87 13.63
C ILE A 395 -4.76 20.34 13.59
N ASP A 396 -3.65 20.60 12.91
CA ASP A 396 -3.23 21.96 12.57
C ASP A 396 -4.17 22.51 11.50
N HIS A 397 -5.32 23.01 11.94
CA HIS A 397 -6.35 23.60 11.09
C HIS A 397 -5.90 24.94 10.45
N THR A 398 -4.73 25.46 10.86
CA THR A 398 -4.10 26.65 10.27
C THR A 398 -3.11 26.31 9.17
N HIS A 399 -2.79 25.02 8.99
CA HIS A 399 -1.90 24.54 7.94
C HIS A 399 -2.40 24.99 6.56
N PRO A 400 -1.59 25.64 5.70
CA PRO A 400 -2.07 26.21 4.44
C PRO A 400 -2.73 25.21 3.50
N ASP A 401 -2.37 23.93 3.62
CA ASP A 401 -2.88 22.83 2.80
C ASP A 401 -4.16 22.19 3.36
N LEU A 402 -4.47 22.42 4.64
CA LEU A 402 -5.69 21.92 5.30
C LEU A 402 -6.75 23.01 5.47
N ALA A 403 -6.36 24.28 5.61
CA ALA A 403 -7.24 25.38 6.03
C ALA A 403 -8.45 25.65 5.11
N HIS A 404 -8.39 25.26 3.82
CA HIS A 404 -9.53 25.32 2.90
C HIS A 404 -10.55 24.20 3.14
N ASN A 405 -10.05 23.00 3.44
CA ASN A 405 -10.84 21.78 3.63
C ASN A 405 -11.27 21.58 5.09
N TYR A 406 -10.67 22.31 6.04
CA TYR A 406 -11.01 22.25 7.45
C TYR A 406 -12.50 22.49 7.71
N ASP A 407 -13.04 21.75 8.69
CA ASP A 407 -14.41 21.89 9.18
C ASP A 407 -14.46 21.89 10.72
N PRO A 408 -14.85 23.01 11.36
CA PRO A 408 -15.01 23.08 12.81
C PRO A 408 -16.21 22.27 13.32
N GLN A 409 -17.21 21.95 12.49
CA GLN A 409 -18.33 21.07 12.91
C GLN A 409 -17.91 19.60 12.99
N ALA A 410 -16.79 19.23 12.36
CA ALA A 410 -16.19 17.90 12.43
C ALA A 410 -15.04 17.81 13.46
N SER A 411 -14.90 18.82 14.35
CA SER A 411 -13.71 19.00 15.18
C SER A 411 -14.01 19.33 16.65
N ALA A 412 -13.12 18.93 17.57
CA ALA A 412 -13.16 19.30 18.98
C ALA A 412 -11.82 19.07 19.71
N ASP A 413 -11.59 19.75 20.83
CA ASP A 413 -10.72 19.26 21.90
C ASP A 413 -11.57 18.61 23.00
N LEU A 414 -11.20 17.40 23.42
CA LEU A 414 -11.82 16.68 24.53
C LEU A 414 -10.88 16.56 25.75
N ASN A 415 -9.59 16.85 25.57
CA ASN A 415 -8.53 16.74 26.56
C ASN A 415 -8.36 18.01 27.38
N ASP A 416 -8.41 19.20 26.76
CA ASP A 416 -8.37 20.45 27.50
C ASP A 416 -9.75 20.76 28.10
N LYS A 417 -9.90 20.54 29.42
CA LYS A 417 -11.10 20.92 30.18
C LYS A 417 -11.32 22.45 30.26
N SER A 418 -10.33 23.26 29.86
CA SER A 418 -10.30 24.71 30.03
C SER A 418 -10.36 25.51 28.72
N ASP A 419 -10.22 24.86 27.56
CA ASP A 419 -10.63 25.50 26.31
C ASP A 419 -12.16 25.48 26.17
N PHE A 420 -12.73 26.67 25.97
CA PHE A 420 -14.16 26.86 25.74
C PHE A 420 -14.50 26.95 24.24
N MET A 421 -13.50 26.97 23.35
CA MET A 421 -13.67 27.19 21.91
C MET A 421 -13.75 25.90 21.08
N GLN A 422 -13.44 24.73 21.67
CA GLN A 422 -13.39 23.42 21.01
C GLN A 422 -12.28 23.34 19.94
N ASP A 423 -11.19 24.08 20.12
CA ASP A 423 -10.11 24.18 19.13
C ASP A 423 -9.24 22.91 19.12
N PRO A 424 -9.26 22.11 18.03
CA PRO A 424 -8.50 20.85 17.97
C PRO A 424 -7.00 21.05 17.72
N MET A 425 -6.50 22.29 17.71
CA MET A 425 -5.10 22.61 17.44
C MET A 425 -4.15 21.78 18.33
N PRO A 426 -3.20 21.04 17.76
CA PRO A 426 -2.28 20.21 18.52
C PRO A 426 -1.35 21.08 19.37
N ASN A 427 -1.03 20.62 20.58
CA ASN A 427 -0.10 21.32 21.45
C ASN A 427 1.33 21.31 20.86
N VAL A 428 1.68 22.41 20.16
CA VAL A 428 2.94 22.63 19.44
C VAL A 428 4.21 22.55 20.32
N THR A 429 4.08 22.62 21.66
CA THR A 429 5.21 22.42 22.57
C THR A 429 5.68 20.96 22.64
N ASN A 430 4.86 20.03 22.12
CA ASN A 430 5.16 18.61 22.01
C ASN A 430 5.17 18.17 20.53
N PRO A 431 6.35 18.06 19.89
CA PRO A 431 6.47 17.55 18.51
C PRO A 431 5.94 16.12 18.31
N GLY A 432 5.59 15.40 19.38
CA GLY A 432 4.86 14.13 19.32
C GLY A 432 3.38 14.26 18.97
N ASN A 433 2.86 15.48 18.79
CA ASN A 433 1.45 15.78 18.49
C ASN A 433 1.15 16.08 17.02
N SER A 434 2.06 15.72 16.12
CA SER A 434 1.89 15.88 14.67
C SER A 434 1.02 14.83 13.98
N HIS A 435 0.42 13.88 14.70
CA HIS A 435 -0.06 12.65 14.07
C HIS A 435 -1.38 12.88 13.33
N GLY A 436 -2.35 13.51 13.98
CA GLY A 436 -3.62 13.86 13.36
C GLY A 436 -3.46 14.85 12.21
N THR A 437 -2.48 15.76 12.31
CA THR A 437 -2.11 16.68 11.21
C THR A 437 -1.53 15.93 10.00
N ARG A 438 -0.68 14.92 10.21
CA ARG A 438 -0.14 14.07 9.14
C ARG A 438 -1.23 13.20 8.51
N CYS A 439 -2.11 12.62 9.33
CA CYS A 439 -3.27 11.84 8.88
C CYS A 439 -4.28 12.69 8.09
N ALA A 440 -4.52 13.94 8.49
CA ALA A 440 -5.45 14.83 7.80
C ALA A 440 -5.03 15.14 6.37
N GLY A 441 -3.73 15.35 6.11
CA GLY A 441 -3.20 15.58 4.77
C GLY A 441 -3.39 14.40 3.82
N GLU A 442 -3.20 13.17 4.32
CA GLU A 442 -3.43 11.95 3.52
C GLU A 442 -4.88 11.83 3.04
N VAL A 443 -5.84 12.29 3.84
CA VAL A 443 -7.26 12.36 3.46
C VAL A 443 -7.50 13.53 2.50
N ALA A 444 -7.20 14.76 2.94
CA ALA A 444 -7.76 15.98 2.36
C ALA A 444 -6.81 17.19 2.45
N ALA A 445 -5.49 16.98 2.29
CA ALA A 445 -4.64 18.04 1.73
C ALA A 445 -5.27 18.57 0.43
N SER A 446 -5.20 19.88 0.22
CA SER A 446 -5.86 20.53 -0.90
C SER A 446 -5.14 20.22 -2.22
N ALA A 447 -5.75 20.55 -3.34
CA ALA A 447 -5.13 20.41 -4.66
C ALA A 447 -4.79 21.78 -5.25
N ASP A 448 -3.74 21.82 -6.06
CA ASP A 448 -3.33 22.95 -6.89
C ASP A 448 -3.02 24.26 -6.13
N ASN A 449 -2.61 24.17 -4.86
CA ASN A 449 -2.29 25.33 -4.02
C ASN A 449 -0.78 25.67 -3.95
N SER A 450 0.09 24.86 -4.57
CA SER A 450 1.55 24.93 -4.52
C SER A 450 2.17 24.66 -3.13
N VAL A 451 1.47 23.95 -2.24
CA VAL A 451 1.89 23.56 -0.89
C VAL A 451 1.92 22.04 -0.80
N CYS A 452 2.88 21.49 -0.06
CA CYS A 452 3.06 20.04 0.19
C CYS A 452 2.69 19.09 -0.98
N GLY A 453 1.48 18.52 -0.98
CA GLY A 453 1.05 17.45 -1.89
C GLY A 453 -0.45 17.54 -2.18
N VAL A 454 -1.14 16.39 -2.21
CA VAL A 454 -2.60 16.34 -2.43
C VAL A 454 -3.24 15.18 -1.65
N GLY A 455 -4.41 15.41 -1.06
CA GLY A 455 -5.16 14.36 -0.36
C GLY A 455 -5.82 13.37 -1.33
N VAL A 456 -6.08 12.13 -0.88
CA VAL A 456 -6.85 11.15 -1.67
C VAL A 456 -8.23 11.68 -2.05
N ALA A 457 -8.81 12.50 -1.17
CA ALA A 457 -10.09 13.18 -1.29
C ALA A 457 -9.93 14.69 -1.03
N TYR A 458 -9.16 15.36 -1.89
CA TYR A 458 -8.77 16.78 -1.78
C TYR A 458 -9.90 17.81 -1.81
N ASN A 459 -11.17 17.41 -2.01
CA ASN A 459 -12.36 18.27 -1.86
C ASN A 459 -13.28 17.82 -0.71
N ALA A 460 -12.93 16.79 0.06
CA ALA A 460 -13.66 16.42 1.27
C ALA A 460 -13.47 17.45 2.38
N LYS A 461 -14.41 17.47 3.33
CA LYS A 461 -14.26 18.24 4.56
C LYS A 461 -13.53 17.42 5.61
N ILE A 462 -12.57 18.05 6.29
CA ILE A 462 -11.66 17.39 7.23
C ILE A 462 -11.72 18.07 8.60
N GLY A 463 -12.07 17.29 9.62
CA GLY A 463 -12.01 17.69 11.01
C GLY A 463 -11.04 16.83 11.82
N GLY A 464 -10.84 17.22 13.08
CA GLY A 464 -10.00 16.46 14.01
C GLY A 464 -10.51 16.56 15.43
N ILE A 465 -10.48 15.44 16.15
CA ILE A 465 -10.79 15.39 17.59
C ILE A 465 -9.50 15.10 18.34
N ARG A 466 -9.09 16.07 19.17
CA ARG A 466 -7.91 15.97 20.04
C ARG A 466 -8.27 15.19 21.30
N VAL A 467 -7.91 13.90 21.29
CA VAL A 467 -8.19 12.92 22.36
C VAL A 467 -6.93 12.21 22.86
N LEU A 468 -5.83 12.16 22.09
CA LEU A 468 -4.60 11.43 22.48
C LEU A 468 -3.49 12.27 23.12
N ASP A 469 -3.62 13.59 23.17
CA ASP A 469 -2.70 14.49 23.88
C ASP A 469 -3.17 14.74 25.33
N GLY A 470 -3.35 13.68 26.11
CA GLY A 470 -4.02 13.77 27.41
C GLY A 470 -4.21 12.42 28.11
N ALA A 471 -5.02 12.42 29.18
CA ALA A 471 -5.41 11.21 29.89
C ALA A 471 -6.69 10.64 29.28
N VAL A 472 -6.57 9.54 28.53
CA VAL A 472 -7.70 8.86 27.87
C VAL A 472 -8.51 8.06 28.90
N THR A 473 -9.85 8.09 28.77
CA THR A 473 -10.80 7.31 29.57
C THR A 473 -11.91 6.74 28.68
N ASP A 474 -12.61 5.69 29.11
CA ASP A 474 -13.65 5.00 28.30
C ASP A 474 -14.78 5.94 27.86
N SER A 475 -15.21 6.83 28.77
CA SER A 475 -16.16 7.90 28.46
C SER A 475 -15.64 8.94 27.45
N LEU A 476 -14.33 9.16 27.38
CA LEU A 476 -13.72 10.09 26.43
C LEU A 476 -13.57 9.47 25.04
N GLU A 477 -13.17 8.20 24.99
CA GLU A 477 -13.18 7.38 23.77
C GLU A 477 -14.61 7.33 23.18
N ALA A 478 -15.61 7.09 24.04
CA ALA A 478 -17.01 7.04 23.67
C ALA A 478 -17.57 8.37 23.13
N GLU A 479 -17.25 9.50 23.76
CA GLU A 479 -17.66 10.83 23.29
C GLU A 479 -16.99 11.16 21.94
N ALA A 480 -15.70 10.88 21.79
CA ALA A 480 -14.97 11.07 20.53
C ALA A 480 -15.57 10.25 19.36
N LEU A 481 -15.94 9.00 19.62
CA LEU A 481 -16.56 8.09 18.66
C LEU A 481 -17.99 8.48 18.26
N ARG A 482 -18.66 9.34 19.04
CA ARG A 482 -20.07 9.74 18.85
C ARG A 482 -20.26 11.21 18.47
N PHE A 483 -19.22 12.03 18.64
CA PHE A 483 -19.23 13.46 18.35
C PHE A 483 -19.83 13.77 16.96
N ASN A 484 -20.91 14.55 16.93
CA ASN A 484 -21.60 14.99 15.70
C ASN A 484 -21.82 13.85 14.67
N SER A 485 -22.17 12.66 15.15
CA SER A 485 -22.27 11.42 14.36
C SER A 485 -23.33 11.42 13.24
N ASP A 486 -24.26 12.37 13.21
CA ASP A 486 -25.17 12.57 12.06
C ASP A 486 -24.62 13.50 10.96
N TYR A 487 -23.50 14.19 11.23
CA TYR A 487 -22.82 15.10 10.32
C TYR A 487 -21.53 14.50 9.75
N ILE A 488 -20.76 13.78 10.58
CA ILE A 488 -19.49 13.14 10.17
C ILE A 488 -19.80 11.81 9.47
N ASP A 489 -19.32 11.62 8.24
CA ASP A 489 -19.46 10.36 7.52
C ASP A 489 -18.45 9.30 8.01
N ILE A 490 -17.17 9.69 8.06
CA ILE A 490 -16.04 8.77 8.25
C ILE A 490 -15.18 9.23 9.43
N PHE A 491 -14.93 8.33 10.38
CA PHE A 491 -13.93 8.51 11.43
C PHE A 491 -12.68 7.69 11.08
N SER A 492 -11.49 8.29 11.15
CA SER A 492 -10.21 7.59 10.97
C SER A 492 -9.44 7.58 12.29
N ALA A 493 -9.03 6.39 12.74
CA ALA A 493 -8.35 6.17 14.01
C ALA A 493 -7.06 5.34 13.85
N SER A 494 -5.95 5.97 14.23
CA SER A 494 -4.59 5.41 14.07
C SER A 494 -3.93 5.04 15.41
N TRP A 495 -4.75 4.58 16.36
CA TRP A 495 -4.39 4.26 17.75
C TRP A 495 -5.11 3.02 18.28
N GLY A 496 -4.60 2.44 19.36
CA GLY A 496 -5.21 1.29 20.02
C GLY A 496 -4.59 1.05 21.41
N PRO A 497 -4.62 -0.21 21.91
CA PRO A 497 -3.80 -0.68 23.02
C PRO A 497 -2.29 -0.53 22.73
N SER A 498 -1.43 -1.21 23.49
CA SER A 498 0.01 -1.19 23.20
C SER A 498 0.40 -2.36 22.29
N ASP A 499 0.90 -2.05 21.08
CA ASP A 499 1.45 -2.96 20.06
C ASP A 499 2.72 -3.73 20.52
N ASP A 500 2.77 -4.20 21.76
CA ASP A 500 3.97 -4.64 22.46
C ASP A 500 4.28 -6.14 22.35
N GLY A 501 3.36 -6.94 21.79
CA GLY A 501 3.40 -8.41 21.70
C GLY A 501 2.86 -9.13 22.95
N ALA A 502 2.22 -8.41 23.88
CA ALA A 502 1.74 -8.94 25.15
C ALA A 502 0.36 -8.43 25.60
N THR A 503 0.02 -7.19 25.26
CA THR A 503 -1.27 -6.55 25.57
C THR A 503 -2.40 -7.27 24.85
N MET A 504 -3.58 -7.34 25.45
CA MET A 504 -4.80 -7.82 24.79
C MET A 504 -5.94 -7.16 25.52
N GLU A 505 -6.64 -6.28 24.81
CA GLU A 505 -7.60 -5.33 25.37
C GLU A 505 -8.63 -5.01 24.30
N ALA A 506 -9.89 -4.88 24.72
CA ALA A 506 -10.99 -4.47 23.87
C ALA A 506 -11.51 -3.10 24.33
N PRO A 507 -12.25 -2.36 23.48
CA PRO A 507 -12.95 -1.16 23.89
C PRO A 507 -13.72 -1.43 25.19
N HIS A 508 -13.67 -0.47 26.11
CA HIS A 508 -14.47 -0.56 27.34
C HIS A 508 -15.96 -0.30 27.02
N LYS A 509 -16.82 -0.30 28.04
CA LYS A 509 -18.27 -0.42 27.81
C LYS A 509 -18.82 0.78 27.05
N LEU A 510 -18.44 2.01 27.42
CA LEU A 510 -18.96 3.19 26.74
C LEU A 510 -18.42 3.30 25.32
N ALA A 511 -17.14 2.98 25.08
CA ALA A 511 -16.55 2.93 23.73
C ALA A 511 -17.22 1.86 22.84
N THR A 512 -17.55 0.69 23.41
CA THR A 512 -18.32 -0.37 22.73
C THR A 512 -19.74 0.10 22.38
N ASP A 513 -20.46 0.66 23.36
CA ASP A 513 -21.80 1.22 23.15
C ASP A 513 -21.78 2.34 22.07
N ALA A 514 -20.71 3.14 22.05
CA ALA A 514 -20.52 4.26 21.13
C ALA A 514 -20.31 3.80 19.68
N LEU A 515 -19.43 2.82 19.43
CA LEU A 515 -19.26 2.20 18.11
C LEU A 515 -20.59 1.64 17.60
N GLN A 516 -21.30 0.88 18.44
CA GLN A 516 -22.59 0.28 18.11
C GLN A 516 -23.66 1.32 17.79
N ALA A 517 -23.78 2.36 18.61
CA ALA A 517 -24.71 3.46 18.36
C ALA A 517 -24.34 4.24 17.08
N GLY A 518 -23.04 4.45 16.81
CA GLY A 518 -22.52 5.07 15.59
C GLY A 518 -22.97 4.34 14.33
N VAL A 519 -22.73 3.03 14.24
CA VAL A 519 -23.13 2.23 13.07
C VAL A 519 -24.65 1.99 12.96
N GLN A 520 -25.40 2.17 14.06
CA GLN A 520 -26.87 2.01 14.07
C GLN A 520 -27.64 3.30 13.77
N THR A 521 -27.09 4.47 14.13
CA THR A 521 -27.85 5.74 14.11
C THR A 521 -27.17 6.88 13.39
N GLY A 522 -25.83 6.92 13.34
CA GLY A 522 -25.10 8.00 12.68
C GLY A 522 -25.33 8.03 11.18
N ARG A 523 -24.88 9.12 10.52
CA ARG A 523 -25.21 9.43 9.13
C ARG A 523 -26.72 9.31 8.85
N ASN A 524 -27.57 9.79 9.77
CA ASN A 524 -29.03 9.71 9.68
C ASN A 524 -29.57 8.27 9.50
N GLY A 525 -28.92 7.29 10.16
CA GLY A 525 -29.30 5.87 10.11
C GLY A 525 -28.60 5.03 9.03
N LEU A 526 -27.67 5.59 8.26
CA LEU A 526 -26.79 4.79 7.38
C LEU A 526 -25.61 4.14 8.14
N GLY A 527 -25.30 4.67 9.32
CA GLY A 527 -24.20 4.26 10.19
C GLY A 527 -22.87 4.90 9.81
N ASN A 528 -22.14 5.43 10.81
CA ASN A 528 -20.78 5.96 10.61
C ASN A 528 -19.81 4.88 10.12
N ILE A 529 -18.77 5.28 9.41
CA ILE A 529 -17.69 4.40 8.95
C ILE A 529 -16.47 4.64 9.83
N TYR A 530 -16.09 3.66 10.66
CA TYR A 530 -14.90 3.73 11.49
C TYR A 530 -13.73 3.00 10.81
N VAL A 531 -12.75 3.73 10.29
CA VAL A 531 -11.55 3.17 9.65
C VAL A 531 -10.43 3.07 10.67
N TRP A 532 -9.84 1.88 10.82
CA TRP A 532 -8.87 1.59 11.88
C TRP A 532 -7.55 1.03 11.33
N ALA A 533 -6.42 1.53 11.82
CA ALA A 533 -5.11 0.99 11.49
C ALA A 533 -4.88 -0.38 12.16
N THR A 534 -4.31 -1.37 11.48
CA THR A 534 -4.22 -2.73 12.07
C THR A 534 -3.23 -2.88 13.23
N GLY A 535 -2.06 -2.23 13.20
CA GLY A 535 -0.98 -2.53 14.18
C GLY A 535 0.44 -2.28 13.67
N ASN A 536 1.38 -1.94 14.56
CA ASN A 536 2.82 -1.85 14.29
C ASN A 536 3.66 -2.90 15.06
N GLY A 537 3.01 -3.82 15.77
CA GLY A 537 3.60 -4.86 16.61
C GLY A 537 4.19 -6.07 15.88
N GLY A 538 4.28 -6.06 14.54
CA GLY A 538 4.81 -7.19 13.75
C GLY A 538 6.21 -7.65 14.20
N MET A 539 7.15 -6.72 14.42
CA MET A 539 8.47 -7.03 15.00
C MET A 539 8.46 -7.46 16.47
N ASN A 540 7.35 -7.21 17.18
CA ASN A 540 7.15 -7.60 18.56
C ASN A 540 6.56 -9.01 18.72
N GLY A 541 6.09 -9.62 17.61
CA GLY A 541 5.33 -10.86 17.64
C GLY A 541 3.91 -10.61 18.14
N ASP A 542 3.29 -9.52 17.69
CA ASP A 542 1.90 -9.18 18.01
C ASP A 542 0.92 -9.61 16.91
N ASP A 543 -0.35 -9.67 17.26
CA ASP A 543 -1.46 -10.14 16.44
C ASP A 543 -2.65 -9.19 16.61
N CYS A 544 -3.06 -8.54 15.53
CA CYS A 544 -4.09 -7.50 15.57
C CYS A 544 -5.52 -8.00 15.83
N ASN A 545 -5.70 -9.30 16.11
CA ASN A 545 -6.91 -9.86 16.69
C ASN A 545 -6.88 -9.91 18.23
N ALA A 546 -5.80 -9.47 18.88
CA ALA A 546 -5.72 -9.23 20.32
C ALA A 546 -6.13 -7.79 20.72
N ASP A 547 -6.30 -6.92 19.72
CA ASP A 547 -6.88 -5.58 19.86
C ASP A 547 -8.37 -5.62 19.47
N GLY A 548 -9.25 -5.22 20.38
CA GLY A 548 -10.70 -5.21 20.16
C GLY A 548 -11.20 -4.06 19.30
N TYR A 549 -10.40 -3.00 19.07
CA TYR A 549 -10.76 -1.94 18.14
C TYR A 549 -10.66 -2.43 16.69
N THR A 550 -9.59 -3.16 16.36
CA THR A 550 -9.36 -3.74 15.04
C THR A 550 -10.16 -5.03 14.79
N SER A 551 -10.56 -5.75 15.85
CA SER A 551 -11.42 -6.94 15.78
C SER A 551 -12.90 -6.70 16.12
N SER A 552 -13.32 -5.44 16.23
CA SER A 552 -14.74 -5.06 16.21
C SER A 552 -15.39 -5.40 14.85
N VAL A 553 -16.71 -5.47 14.83
CA VAL A 553 -17.50 -5.65 13.59
C VAL A 553 -17.81 -4.29 12.94
N GLU A 554 -17.91 -3.28 13.80
CA GLU A 554 -18.25 -1.89 13.55
C GLU A 554 -17.11 -1.10 12.90
N THR A 555 -15.90 -1.67 12.84
CA THR A 555 -14.68 -1.03 12.31
C THR A 555 -14.21 -1.68 11.01
N LEU A 556 -13.42 -0.92 10.25
CA LEU A 556 -12.86 -1.29 8.95
C LEU A 556 -11.34 -1.28 9.08
N SER A 557 -10.77 -2.44 9.40
CA SER A 557 -9.35 -2.59 9.70
C SER A 557 -8.48 -2.63 8.44
N VAL A 558 -7.54 -1.69 8.33
CA VAL A 558 -6.67 -1.48 7.16
C VAL A 558 -5.20 -1.61 7.54
N GLY A 559 -4.48 -2.47 6.82
CA GLY A 559 -3.05 -2.67 6.95
C GLY A 559 -2.21 -2.00 5.86
N SER A 560 -0.91 -2.24 5.92
CA SER A 560 0.10 -1.59 5.08
C SER A 560 0.73 -2.56 4.08
N ILE A 561 1.07 -2.06 2.89
CA ILE A 561 1.92 -2.77 1.92
C ILE A 561 3.11 -1.92 1.47
N THR A 562 4.24 -2.58 1.19
CA THR A 562 5.42 -1.91 0.61
C THR A 562 5.21 -1.60 -0.87
N ASP A 563 6.05 -0.75 -1.43
CA ASP A 563 6.16 -0.45 -2.87
C ASP A 563 6.60 -1.65 -3.74
N TRP A 564 6.84 -2.82 -3.13
CA TRP A 564 7.16 -4.09 -3.77
C TRP A 564 6.08 -5.17 -3.54
N GLY A 565 4.90 -4.77 -3.07
CA GLY A 565 3.78 -5.68 -2.84
C GLY A 565 4.00 -6.65 -1.68
N ARG A 566 4.83 -6.31 -0.69
CA ARG A 566 5.18 -7.17 0.46
C ARG A 566 4.62 -6.62 1.76
N GLN A 567 4.51 -7.50 2.76
CA GLN A 567 4.24 -7.11 4.14
C GLN A 567 5.44 -6.28 4.68
N PRO A 568 5.22 -5.05 5.17
CA PRO A 568 6.26 -4.28 5.87
C PRO A 568 6.58 -4.88 7.24
N PHE A 569 7.80 -4.68 7.75
CA PHE A 569 8.26 -5.31 9.01
C PHE A 569 7.38 -5.04 10.25
N TYR A 570 6.66 -3.93 10.25
CA TYR A 570 5.86 -3.46 11.38
C TYR A 570 4.43 -4.01 11.37
N MET A 571 3.88 -4.36 10.21
CA MET A 571 2.46 -4.71 10.10
C MET A 571 2.15 -6.00 10.87
N GLU A 572 1.13 -5.93 11.72
CA GLU A 572 0.51 -7.08 12.37
C GLU A 572 -0.40 -7.85 11.40
N ASN A 573 -0.47 -9.17 11.59
CA ASN A 573 -1.31 -10.08 10.81
C ASN A 573 -2.49 -10.54 11.69
N CYS A 574 -3.71 -10.52 11.16
CA CYS A 574 -4.91 -11.01 11.85
C CYS A 574 -6.08 -11.19 10.86
N THR A 575 -7.05 -12.04 11.20
CA THR A 575 -8.19 -12.36 10.32
C THR A 575 -9.30 -11.30 10.28
N SER A 576 -9.17 -10.22 11.05
CA SER A 576 -10.04 -9.04 11.04
C SER A 576 -9.60 -7.96 10.04
N THR A 577 -8.38 -8.05 9.49
CA THR A 577 -7.90 -7.13 8.44
C THR A 577 -8.78 -7.26 7.19
N LEU A 578 -9.42 -6.18 6.76
CA LEU A 578 -10.29 -6.18 5.57
C LEU A 578 -9.51 -5.90 4.27
N ALA A 579 -8.56 -4.96 4.31
CA ALA A 579 -7.78 -4.55 3.14
C ALA A 579 -6.42 -3.95 3.53
N VAL A 580 -5.60 -3.62 2.54
CA VAL A 580 -4.34 -2.87 2.72
C VAL A 580 -4.20 -1.71 1.74
N VAL A 581 -3.33 -0.75 2.06
CA VAL A 581 -2.93 0.38 1.20
C VAL A 581 -1.40 0.55 1.14
N PRO A 582 -0.86 1.23 0.12
CA PRO A 582 0.58 1.41 -0.03
C PRO A 582 1.08 2.50 0.92
N THR A 583 1.81 2.11 1.98
CA THR A 583 2.43 3.04 2.94
C THR A 583 3.96 2.86 3.02
N GLY A 584 4.52 1.91 2.28
CA GLY A 584 5.98 1.72 2.18
C GLY A 584 6.62 1.10 3.43
N GLY A 585 7.93 1.32 3.55
CA GLY A 585 8.82 0.65 4.50
C GLY A 585 9.51 -0.58 3.92
N GLU A 586 10.58 -1.06 4.56
CA GLU A 586 11.31 -2.23 4.06
C GLU A 586 10.68 -3.56 4.52
N GLU A 587 10.88 -4.61 3.72
CA GLU A 587 10.95 -5.97 4.27
C GLU A 587 12.23 -6.06 5.13
N TYR A 588 12.18 -6.61 6.35
CA TYR A 588 13.32 -6.60 7.29
C TYR A 588 14.54 -7.41 6.75
N LYS A 589 15.37 -6.73 5.96
CA LYS A 589 16.60 -7.26 5.31
C LYS A 589 17.76 -6.26 5.29
N GLY A 590 17.61 -5.12 5.98
CA GLY A 590 18.69 -4.17 6.27
C GLY A 590 19.32 -3.49 5.05
N GLN A 591 18.53 -3.20 4.01
CA GLN A 591 19.04 -2.70 2.72
C GLN A 591 19.35 -1.20 2.71
N GLU A 592 18.85 -0.47 3.69
CA GLU A 592 19.03 0.99 3.91
C GLU A 592 20.49 1.51 3.77
N TYR A 593 21.50 0.65 3.96
CA TYR A 593 22.93 1.01 3.90
C TYR A 593 23.62 0.77 2.54
N ASP A 594 23.04 0.01 1.61
CA ASP A 594 23.77 -0.48 0.42
C ASP A 594 23.72 0.48 -0.80
N LEU A 595 22.89 1.54 -0.75
CA LEU A 595 22.68 2.45 -1.89
C LEU A 595 22.78 3.95 -1.58
N GLY A 596 22.66 4.38 -0.32
CA GLY A 596 22.72 5.81 0.05
C GLY A 596 21.62 6.69 -0.54
N GLN A 597 20.56 6.09 -1.11
CA GLN A 597 19.39 6.78 -1.64
C GLN A 597 18.23 6.66 -0.65
N ILE A 598 17.58 7.79 -0.36
CA ILE A 598 16.38 7.83 0.47
C ILE A 598 15.24 7.18 -0.31
N LYS A 599 14.60 6.17 0.28
CA LYS A 599 13.34 5.62 -0.26
C LYS A 599 12.17 6.49 0.19
N LEU A 600 11.41 7.00 -0.77
CA LEU A 600 10.15 7.68 -0.52
C LEU A 600 9.20 6.76 0.27
N LYS A 601 8.54 7.30 1.30
CA LYS A 601 7.50 6.58 2.05
C LYS A 601 6.17 7.28 1.76
N VAL A 602 5.42 7.75 2.75
CA VAL A 602 4.25 8.60 2.51
C VAL A 602 4.60 10.07 2.74
N VAL A 603 4.31 10.90 1.74
CA VAL A 603 4.42 12.36 1.85
C VAL A 603 3.11 12.93 2.36
N THR A 604 3.14 13.85 3.34
CA THR A 604 1.93 14.51 3.87
C THR A 604 2.29 15.82 4.62
N THR A 605 1.26 16.52 5.11
CA THR A 605 1.33 17.75 5.93
C THR A 605 1.93 17.49 7.32
N ASP A 606 2.57 18.49 7.93
CA ASP A 606 3.13 18.43 9.29
C ASP A 606 2.93 19.77 10.04
N MET A 607 2.97 19.75 11.37
CA MET A 607 2.61 20.92 12.20
C MET A 607 3.42 22.19 11.87
N GLY A 608 2.77 23.34 11.94
CA GLY A 608 3.37 24.66 11.71
C GLY A 608 3.52 25.02 10.24
N GLY A 609 2.66 24.47 9.37
CA GLY A 609 2.75 24.65 7.91
C GLY A 609 3.90 23.86 7.25
N GLY A 610 4.34 22.76 7.86
CA GLY A 610 5.42 21.91 7.35
C GLY A 610 4.93 20.80 6.42
N CYS A 611 5.86 20.10 5.78
CA CYS A 611 5.61 18.86 5.04
C CYS A 611 6.61 17.79 5.48
N ILE A 612 6.20 16.52 5.47
CA ILE A 612 7.06 15.36 5.77
C ILE A 612 7.05 14.38 4.60
N GLU A 613 8.23 14.00 4.10
CA GLU A 613 8.41 13.13 2.91
C GLU A 613 8.39 11.61 3.25
N ASN A 614 8.36 11.26 4.54
CA ASN A 614 8.64 9.89 5.01
C ASN A 614 7.73 9.37 6.14
N PHE A 615 6.45 9.77 6.18
CA PHE A 615 5.46 9.16 7.08
C PHE A 615 5.27 7.67 6.75
N GLN A 616 4.96 6.86 7.77
CA GLN A 616 5.01 5.39 7.70
C GLN A 616 4.39 4.73 8.95
N GLY A 617 4.06 3.45 8.83
CA GLY A 617 3.31 2.69 9.84
C GLY A 617 1.87 2.47 9.39
N THR A 618 1.15 1.57 10.06
CA THR A 618 -0.28 1.38 9.75
C THR A 618 -1.13 2.61 10.08
N SER A 619 -0.60 3.58 10.84
CA SER A 619 -1.23 4.90 11.02
C SER A 619 -1.46 5.70 9.75
N SER A 620 -0.67 5.45 8.70
CA SER A 620 -0.87 6.02 7.36
C SER A 620 -1.91 5.22 6.56
N ALA A 621 -2.16 3.96 6.95
CA ALA A 621 -3.06 3.09 6.22
C ALA A 621 -4.55 3.44 6.38
N ALA A 622 -4.98 3.78 7.59
CA ALA A 622 -6.36 4.16 7.85
C ALA A 622 -6.75 5.51 7.20
N PRO A 623 -5.95 6.59 7.26
CA PRO A 623 -6.27 7.87 6.60
C PRO A 623 -6.35 7.75 5.07
N LEU A 624 -5.37 7.10 4.42
CA LEU A 624 -5.40 6.88 2.98
C LEU A 624 -6.65 6.10 2.54
N ALA A 625 -7.02 5.06 3.30
CA ALA A 625 -8.27 4.34 3.07
C ALA A 625 -9.51 5.23 3.31
N ALA A 626 -9.56 6.00 4.40
CA ALA A 626 -10.65 6.92 4.70
C ALA A 626 -10.88 7.95 3.58
N GLY A 627 -9.81 8.54 3.02
CA GLY A 627 -9.90 9.39 1.84
C GLY A 627 -10.45 8.65 0.62
N CYS A 628 -10.04 7.40 0.37
CA CYS A 628 -10.65 6.63 -0.72
C CYS A 628 -12.13 6.32 -0.46
N LEU A 629 -12.51 6.06 0.79
CA LEU A 629 -13.90 5.84 1.17
C LEU A 629 -14.75 7.12 1.05
N ALA A 630 -14.16 8.31 1.15
CA ALA A 630 -14.84 9.56 0.81
C ALA A 630 -15.14 9.67 -0.69
N ASN A 631 -14.22 9.27 -1.58
CA ASN A 631 -14.51 9.18 -3.02
C ASN A 631 -15.63 8.15 -3.32
N VAL A 632 -15.67 7.04 -2.58
CA VAL A 632 -16.74 6.02 -2.65
C VAL A 632 -18.09 6.56 -2.17
N LEU A 633 -18.13 7.30 -1.07
CA LEU A 633 -19.37 7.93 -0.58
C LEU A 633 -19.86 9.05 -1.49
N GLN A 634 -18.97 9.84 -2.11
CA GLN A 634 -19.40 10.81 -3.13
C GLN A 634 -20.02 10.08 -4.34
N ALA A 635 -19.50 8.91 -4.72
CA ALA A 635 -20.05 8.09 -5.80
C ALA A 635 -21.39 7.43 -5.46
N ASN A 636 -21.65 7.10 -4.20
CA ASN A 636 -22.96 6.65 -3.72
C ASN A 636 -23.16 7.02 -2.23
N PRO A 637 -23.80 8.18 -1.93
CA PRO A 637 -23.98 8.63 -0.54
C PRO A 637 -24.87 7.72 0.29
N SER A 638 -25.70 6.89 -0.37
CA SER A 638 -26.70 6.04 0.28
C SER A 638 -26.15 4.71 0.83
N LEU A 639 -24.87 4.41 0.62
CA LEU A 639 -24.23 3.21 1.19
C LEU A 639 -24.30 3.25 2.73
N THR A 640 -24.69 2.14 3.33
CA THR A 640 -24.53 1.92 4.78
C THR A 640 -23.08 1.56 5.14
N TRP A 641 -22.72 1.62 6.43
CA TRP A 641 -21.41 1.16 6.91
C TRP A 641 -21.04 -0.26 6.45
N ARG A 642 -22.01 -1.18 6.42
CA ARG A 642 -21.86 -2.54 5.87
C ARG A 642 -21.66 -2.55 4.37
N ASP A 643 -22.44 -1.76 3.63
CA ASP A 643 -22.28 -1.65 2.18
C ASP A 643 -20.88 -1.18 1.81
N VAL A 644 -20.30 -0.26 2.58
CA VAL A 644 -18.91 0.16 2.39
C VAL A 644 -17.91 -0.97 2.62
N GLN A 645 -18.09 -1.81 3.65
CA GLN A 645 -17.27 -3.02 3.83
C GLN A 645 -17.44 -4.01 2.66
N HIS A 646 -18.66 -4.24 2.16
CA HIS A 646 -18.91 -5.07 0.96
C HIS A 646 -18.26 -4.47 -0.30
N VAL A 647 -18.32 -3.15 -0.49
CA VAL A 647 -17.66 -2.43 -1.60
C VAL A 647 -16.14 -2.59 -1.53
N VAL A 648 -15.53 -2.63 -0.35
CA VAL A 648 -14.11 -3.01 -0.19
C VAL A 648 -13.88 -4.46 -0.60
N VAL A 649 -14.63 -5.42 -0.06
CA VAL A 649 -14.49 -6.87 -0.36
C VAL A 649 -14.57 -7.17 -1.86
N HIS A 650 -15.49 -6.52 -2.58
CA HIS A 650 -15.60 -6.66 -4.03
C HIS A 650 -14.66 -5.72 -4.82
N GLY A 651 -14.15 -4.68 -4.18
CA GLY A 651 -13.42 -3.56 -4.77
C GLY A 651 -11.90 -3.69 -4.76
N THR A 652 -11.30 -4.41 -3.81
CA THR A 652 -9.84 -4.65 -3.74
C THR A 652 -9.26 -5.40 -4.96
N ARG A 653 -7.94 -5.36 -5.09
CA ARG A 653 -7.14 -6.16 -6.02
C ARG A 653 -6.05 -6.94 -5.28
N ILE A 654 -5.66 -8.10 -5.80
CA ILE A 654 -4.49 -8.84 -5.29
C ILE A 654 -3.23 -8.04 -5.66
N PRO A 655 -2.40 -7.60 -4.69
CA PRO A 655 -1.23 -6.77 -4.95
C PRO A 655 -0.02 -7.55 -5.47
N SER A 656 0.12 -8.82 -5.06
CA SER A 656 1.32 -9.62 -5.33
C SER A 656 1.07 -11.12 -5.18
N VAL A 657 1.97 -11.92 -5.74
CA VAL A 657 1.96 -13.39 -5.65
C VAL A 657 2.63 -13.85 -4.33
N ASP A 658 1.98 -13.60 -3.20
CA ASP A 658 2.38 -14.11 -1.89
C ASP A 658 1.71 -15.46 -1.57
N ASN A 659 2.43 -16.37 -0.90
CA ASN A 659 1.94 -17.72 -0.59
C ASN A 659 0.86 -17.77 0.51
N SER A 660 0.48 -16.63 1.10
CA SER A 660 -0.62 -16.54 2.07
C SER A 660 -2.02 -16.50 1.44
N TRP A 661 -2.13 -16.28 0.13
CA TRP A 661 -3.42 -16.21 -0.56
C TRP A 661 -4.13 -17.57 -0.58
N THR A 662 -5.33 -17.60 -0.01
CA THR A 662 -6.26 -18.73 -0.09
C THR A 662 -7.57 -18.28 -0.73
N LYS A 663 -8.36 -19.22 -1.25
CA LYS A 663 -9.69 -18.93 -1.81
C LYS A 663 -10.77 -19.44 -0.85
N ASN A 664 -11.65 -18.55 -0.40
CA ASN A 664 -12.72 -18.87 0.54
C ASN A 664 -13.93 -19.53 -0.16
N GLY A 665 -14.91 -20.00 0.62
CA GLY A 665 -16.12 -20.64 0.08
C GLY A 665 -17.10 -19.70 -0.63
N GLY A 666 -17.04 -18.39 -0.35
CA GLY A 666 -17.80 -17.36 -1.07
C GLY A 666 -17.24 -17.12 -2.48
N GLY A 667 -15.96 -17.43 -2.69
CA GLY A 667 -15.24 -17.32 -3.96
C GLY A 667 -14.17 -16.23 -3.99
N HIS A 668 -13.95 -15.53 -2.88
CA HIS A 668 -12.97 -14.46 -2.71
C HIS A 668 -11.57 -15.00 -2.44
N HIS A 669 -10.55 -14.17 -2.73
CA HIS A 669 -9.18 -14.44 -2.28
C HIS A 669 -8.94 -13.70 -0.96
N VAL A 670 -8.42 -14.41 0.04
CA VAL A 670 -8.20 -13.89 1.40
C VAL A 670 -6.81 -14.27 1.91
N SER A 671 -6.20 -13.38 2.68
CA SER A 671 -4.89 -13.57 3.30
C SER A 671 -4.84 -12.89 4.67
N HIS A 672 -4.32 -13.59 5.69
CA HIS A 672 -4.11 -13.06 7.04
C HIS A 672 -3.13 -11.87 7.10
N LYS A 673 -2.41 -11.60 6.01
CA LYS A 673 -1.53 -10.43 5.85
C LYS A 673 -2.19 -9.24 5.16
N PHE A 674 -3.19 -9.49 4.31
CA PHE A 674 -3.64 -8.51 3.31
C PHE A 674 -5.17 -8.36 3.22
N GLY A 675 -5.92 -9.07 4.07
CA GLY A 675 -7.37 -9.15 3.98
C GLY A 675 -7.83 -9.66 2.62
N PHE A 676 -8.70 -8.90 1.97
CA PHE A 676 -9.16 -9.10 0.59
C PHE A 676 -8.24 -8.45 -0.46
N GLY A 677 -7.18 -7.76 -0.05
CA GLY A 677 -6.15 -7.19 -0.94
C GLY A 677 -5.96 -5.68 -0.81
N LEU A 678 -5.25 -5.14 -1.80
CA LEU A 678 -4.95 -3.72 -1.94
C LEU A 678 -6.21 -2.97 -2.40
N ILE A 679 -6.53 -1.86 -1.73
CA ILE A 679 -7.58 -0.93 -2.16
C ILE A 679 -7.30 -0.43 -3.59
N ASP A 680 -8.32 -0.46 -4.43
CA ASP A 680 -8.32 0.11 -5.78
C ASP A 680 -9.50 1.09 -5.87
N CYS A 681 -9.19 2.38 -5.74
CA CYS A 681 -10.21 3.39 -5.50
C CYS A 681 -11.11 3.62 -6.72
N GLY A 682 -10.53 3.63 -7.92
CA GLY A 682 -11.29 3.65 -9.17
C GLY A 682 -12.26 2.46 -9.31
N LYS A 683 -11.80 1.25 -8.97
CA LYS A 683 -12.67 0.06 -8.98
C LYS A 683 -13.73 0.10 -7.89
N MET A 684 -13.42 0.59 -6.69
CA MET A 684 -14.38 0.74 -5.59
C MET A 684 -15.48 1.76 -5.92
N VAL A 685 -15.13 2.91 -6.52
CA VAL A 685 -16.09 3.90 -7.06
C VAL A 685 -17.01 3.26 -8.11
N GLN A 686 -16.47 2.49 -9.07
CA GLN A 686 -17.26 1.78 -10.08
C GLN A 686 -18.17 0.69 -9.48
N VAL A 687 -17.76 0.04 -8.39
CA VAL A 687 -18.61 -0.92 -7.66
C VAL A 687 -19.72 -0.20 -6.90
N ALA A 688 -19.43 0.95 -6.29
CA ALA A 688 -20.37 1.76 -5.52
C ALA A 688 -21.53 2.33 -6.36
N GLN A 689 -21.23 2.79 -7.59
CA GLN A 689 -22.23 3.29 -8.55
C GLN A 689 -23.26 2.22 -8.95
N ASP A 690 -22.82 0.97 -9.07
CA ASP A 690 -23.64 -0.21 -9.39
C ASP A 690 -24.20 -0.91 -8.13
N TRP A 691 -23.91 -0.39 -6.92
CA TRP A 691 -24.24 -1.08 -5.68
C TRP A 691 -25.71 -0.94 -5.31
N GLN A 692 -26.29 -2.06 -4.87
CA GLN A 692 -27.61 -2.08 -4.24
C GLN A 692 -27.41 -2.51 -2.79
N ASN A 693 -27.88 -1.67 -1.86
CA ASN A 693 -27.67 -1.87 -0.44
C ASN A 693 -28.10 -3.26 0.04
N VAL A 694 -27.29 -3.84 0.93
CA VAL A 694 -27.55 -5.17 1.49
C VAL A 694 -28.76 -5.17 2.43
N PRO A 695 -29.46 -6.31 2.58
CA PRO A 695 -30.53 -6.44 3.57
C PRO A 695 -30.09 -6.13 5.01
N GLU A 696 -31.08 -5.97 5.89
CA GLU A 696 -30.91 -5.87 7.34
C GLU A 696 -29.99 -6.96 7.89
N GLN A 697 -29.12 -6.61 8.85
CA GLN A 697 -28.16 -7.55 9.42
C GLN A 697 -28.86 -8.50 10.40
N HIS A 698 -28.74 -9.80 10.16
CA HIS A 698 -29.18 -10.86 11.05
C HIS A 698 -28.00 -11.39 11.88
N VAL A 699 -28.26 -11.74 13.15
CA VAL A 699 -27.24 -12.27 14.06
C VAL A 699 -27.63 -13.68 14.56
N CYS A 700 -26.89 -14.68 14.10
CA CYS A 700 -27.02 -16.06 14.55
C CYS A 700 -25.93 -16.40 15.58
N ARG A 701 -26.24 -16.14 16.86
CA ARG A 701 -25.45 -16.63 18.01
C ARG A 701 -25.74 -18.11 18.33
N VAL A 702 -24.68 -18.89 18.54
CA VAL A 702 -24.71 -20.31 18.96
C VAL A 702 -23.75 -20.49 20.14
N ASP A 703 -24.30 -20.74 21.32
CA ASP A 703 -23.55 -20.93 22.57
C ASP A 703 -23.18 -22.41 22.83
N ARG A 704 -21.95 -22.68 23.26
CA ARG A 704 -21.42 -24.00 23.61
C ARG A 704 -20.89 -23.99 25.05
N GLN A 705 -21.71 -24.51 25.97
CA GLN A 705 -21.32 -24.75 27.38
C GLN A 705 -20.62 -26.12 27.57
N ASP A 706 -20.12 -26.73 26.49
CA ASP A 706 -19.38 -27.99 26.53
C ASP A 706 -17.95 -27.76 27.03
N ALA A 707 -17.78 -27.86 28.36
CA ALA A 707 -16.54 -27.61 29.09
C ALA A 707 -15.43 -28.67 28.83
N GLN A 708 -14.99 -28.80 27.59
CA GLN A 708 -13.79 -29.54 27.24
C GLN A 708 -12.57 -28.83 27.83
N LYS A 709 -11.58 -29.62 28.26
CA LYS A 709 -10.40 -29.12 29.00
C LYS A 709 -9.20 -29.19 28.09
N LEU A 710 -8.61 -28.03 27.79
CA LEU A 710 -7.36 -27.97 27.04
C LEU A 710 -6.27 -28.55 27.93
N LYS A 711 -5.50 -29.49 27.39
CA LYS A 711 -4.31 -30.01 28.06
C LYS A 711 -3.12 -29.39 27.38
N PHE A 712 -2.30 -28.69 28.15
CA PHE A 712 -1.04 -28.10 27.72
C PHE A 712 -0.17 -29.17 27.02
N GLY A 713 0.27 -28.92 25.79
CA GLY A 713 0.91 -29.90 24.89
C GLY A 713 -0.06 -30.76 24.06
N GLN A 714 -1.36 -30.49 24.09
CA GLN A 714 -2.39 -31.05 23.21
C GLN A 714 -3.15 -29.92 22.49
N HIS A 715 -4.19 -30.28 21.73
CA HIS A 715 -5.14 -29.33 21.18
C HIS A 715 -6.57 -29.74 21.56
N ILE A 716 -7.44 -28.76 21.74
CA ILE A 716 -8.89 -28.96 21.61
C ILE A 716 -9.22 -28.95 20.11
N SER A 717 -10.14 -29.83 19.70
CA SER A 717 -10.93 -29.64 18.49
C SER A 717 -12.40 -29.79 18.86
N GLN A 718 -13.18 -28.71 18.77
CA GLN A 718 -14.62 -28.70 19.04
C GLN A 718 -15.40 -28.41 17.77
N SER A 719 -16.25 -29.37 17.37
CA SER A 719 -17.17 -29.21 16.24
C SER A 719 -18.54 -28.73 16.71
N VAL A 720 -19.19 -27.83 15.96
CA VAL A 720 -20.60 -27.46 16.15
C VAL A 720 -21.33 -27.43 14.80
N TYR A 721 -22.49 -28.07 14.72
CA TYR A 721 -23.36 -27.96 13.55
C TYR A 721 -24.24 -26.71 13.68
N VAL A 722 -24.24 -25.88 12.65
CA VAL A 722 -25.04 -24.66 12.58
C VAL A 722 -25.84 -24.67 11.29
N ASP A 723 -27.12 -24.31 11.33
CA ASP A 723 -27.99 -24.24 10.15
C ASP A 723 -28.22 -22.82 9.61
N GLY A 724 -27.54 -21.85 10.23
CA GLY A 724 -27.75 -20.41 10.05
C GLY A 724 -28.80 -19.81 10.98
N CYS A 725 -29.23 -20.51 12.04
CA CYS A 725 -30.40 -20.16 12.86
C CYS A 725 -31.71 -20.17 12.05
N LYS A 726 -31.84 -21.07 11.08
CA LYS A 726 -32.92 -21.07 10.08
C LYS A 726 -34.33 -21.23 10.66
N GLY A 727 -34.45 -21.75 11.89
CA GLY A 727 -35.73 -21.83 12.61
C GLY A 727 -36.34 -20.47 12.98
N ASP A 728 -35.53 -19.41 13.08
CA ASP A 728 -35.94 -18.04 13.41
C ASP A 728 -35.59 -17.09 12.27
N LYS A 729 -36.62 -16.53 11.61
CA LYS A 729 -36.43 -15.64 10.45
C LYS A 729 -35.65 -14.37 10.78
N SER A 730 -35.82 -13.80 11.97
CA SER A 730 -35.12 -12.59 12.45
C SER A 730 -33.64 -12.83 12.76
N ARG A 731 -33.22 -14.10 12.84
CA ARG A 731 -31.83 -14.50 13.12
C ARG A 731 -31.21 -15.32 11.99
N TRP A 732 -31.95 -15.58 10.92
CA TRP A 732 -31.52 -16.49 9.87
C TRP A 732 -30.43 -15.88 8.98
N VAL A 733 -29.20 -16.36 9.12
CA VAL A 733 -28.06 -15.98 8.28
C VAL A 733 -27.88 -17.03 7.18
N GLN A 734 -27.83 -16.59 5.92
CA GLN A 734 -27.65 -17.42 4.72
C GLN A 734 -26.37 -17.08 3.95
N ARG A 735 -25.88 -15.83 4.03
CA ARG A 735 -24.50 -15.46 3.72
C ARG A 735 -23.89 -14.72 4.89
N LEU A 736 -22.60 -14.98 5.12
CA LEU A 736 -21.81 -14.34 6.15
C LEU A 736 -21.22 -13.00 5.71
N GLU A 737 -21.10 -12.12 6.69
CA GLU A 737 -20.23 -10.95 6.67
C GLU A 737 -19.08 -11.26 7.65
N HIS A 738 -19.32 -10.98 8.93
CA HIS A 738 -18.38 -11.21 10.02
C HIS A 738 -18.69 -12.52 10.75
N VAL A 739 -17.63 -13.16 11.26
CA VAL A 739 -17.75 -14.26 12.22
C VAL A 739 -16.92 -13.92 13.45
N GLN A 740 -17.57 -13.88 14.62
CA GLN A 740 -16.90 -13.73 15.90
C GLN A 740 -16.90 -15.05 16.68
N VAL A 741 -15.81 -15.30 17.41
CA VAL A 741 -15.68 -16.41 18.37
C VAL A 741 -15.33 -15.81 19.72
N HIS A 742 -16.31 -15.78 20.62
CA HIS A 742 -16.07 -15.45 22.02
C HIS A 742 -15.56 -16.68 22.74
N LEU A 743 -14.42 -16.55 23.41
CA LEU A 743 -13.71 -17.60 24.12
C LEU A 743 -13.41 -17.19 25.55
N LYS A 744 -13.62 -18.11 26.49
CA LYS A 744 -13.17 -18.02 27.88
C LYS A 744 -12.25 -19.20 28.17
N LEU A 745 -11.00 -18.93 28.50
CA LEU A 745 -9.92 -19.92 28.59
C LEU A 745 -9.06 -19.70 29.84
N SER A 746 -8.50 -20.78 30.39
CA SER A 746 -7.49 -20.76 31.45
C SER A 746 -6.17 -21.30 30.92
N THR A 747 -5.16 -20.45 30.74
CA THR A 747 -3.87 -20.80 30.13
C THR A 747 -2.69 -20.57 31.07
N ARG A 748 -1.67 -21.44 31.06
CA ARG A 748 -0.40 -21.25 31.80
C ARG A 748 0.35 -19.99 31.34
N ARG A 749 0.29 -19.70 30.04
CA ARG A 749 0.88 -18.54 29.36
C ARG A 749 0.06 -18.26 28.11
N ARG A 750 -0.60 -17.11 28.03
CA ARG A 750 -1.53 -16.80 26.92
C ARG A 750 -0.82 -16.69 25.56
N GLY A 751 0.44 -16.23 25.53
CA GLY A 751 1.25 -16.16 24.31
C GLY A 751 1.60 -17.50 23.68
N ASP A 752 1.50 -18.60 24.43
CA ASP A 752 1.77 -19.97 23.96
C ASP A 752 0.53 -20.58 23.25
N THR A 753 -0.60 -19.85 23.21
CA THR A 753 -1.88 -20.30 22.68
C THR A 753 -2.05 -19.91 21.20
N ARG A 754 -2.50 -20.85 20.37
CA ARG A 754 -2.92 -20.59 18.98
C ARG A 754 -4.33 -21.07 18.72
N ILE A 755 -5.12 -20.28 17.98
CA ILE A 755 -6.56 -20.46 17.84
C ILE A 755 -6.93 -20.46 16.36
N PHE A 756 -7.73 -21.42 15.92
CA PHE A 756 -8.20 -21.50 14.53
C PHE A 756 -9.69 -21.79 14.45
N LEU A 757 -10.34 -21.25 13.43
CA LEU A 757 -11.72 -21.57 13.08
C LEU A 757 -11.79 -22.05 11.64
N ILE A 758 -12.41 -23.21 11.43
CA ILE A 758 -12.65 -23.79 10.11
C ILE A 758 -14.15 -23.72 9.81
N SER A 759 -14.50 -23.06 8.70
CA SER A 759 -15.87 -22.95 8.20
C SER A 759 -16.37 -24.27 7.59
N PRO A 760 -17.69 -24.44 7.40
CA PRO A 760 -18.27 -25.57 6.66
C PRO A 760 -17.76 -25.70 5.22
N SER A 761 -17.26 -24.62 4.63
CA SER A 761 -16.66 -24.61 3.28
C SER A 761 -15.19 -25.05 3.26
N GLY A 762 -14.56 -25.17 4.44
CA GLY A 762 -13.14 -25.49 4.60
C GLY A 762 -12.20 -24.29 4.79
N THR A 763 -12.73 -23.05 4.86
CA THR A 763 -11.91 -21.84 5.07
C THR A 763 -11.36 -21.82 6.48
N ARG A 764 -10.03 -21.77 6.62
CA ARG A 764 -9.30 -21.85 7.90
C ARG A 764 -8.74 -20.48 8.30
N SER A 765 -9.42 -19.85 9.26
CA SER A 765 -8.98 -18.63 9.94
C SER A 765 -7.98 -18.98 11.05
N GLU A 766 -6.91 -18.20 11.22
CA GLU A 766 -6.06 -18.22 12.42
C GLU A 766 -6.47 -17.00 13.24
N LEU A 767 -7.28 -17.24 14.27
CA LEU A 767 -7.91 -16.19 15.08
C LEU A 767 -6.96 -15.58 16.10
N LEU A 768 -5.92 -16.31 16.49
CA LEU A 768 -4.82 -15.83 17.32
C LEU A 768 -3.58 -16.69 17.02
N SER A 769 -2.48 -16.05 16.69
CA SER A 769 -1.15 -16.64 16.51
C SER A 769 -0.32 -16.62 17.80
N GLU A 770 0.84 -17.28 17.79
CA GLU A 770 1.74 -17.33 18.95
C GLU A 770 2.36 -15.95 19.20
N ARG A 771 2.25 -15.44 20.43
CA ARG A 771 2.74 -14.10 20.81
C ARG A 771 3.86 -14.21 21.87
N PRO A 772 5.15 -14.30 21.47
CA PRO A 772 6.22 -14.78 22.35
C PRO A 772 6.57 -13.91 23.56
N LYS A 773 5.94 -12.74 23.73
CA LYS A 773 6.09 -11.86 24.90
C LYS A 773 4.89 -11.89 25.86
N ASP A 774 3.74 -12.43 25.44
CA ASP A 774 2.54 -12.46 26.26
C ASP A 774 2.68 -13.48 27.41
N ASN A 775 3.14 -12.96 28.54
CA ASN A 775 3.36 -13.71 29.77
C ASN A 775 2.13 -13.74 30.69
N HIS A 776 0.93 -13.39 30.20
CA HIS A 776 -0.32 -13.46 30.98
C HIS A 776 -0.62 -14.90 31.40
N LYS A 777 -1.10 -15.10 32.64
CA LYS A 777 -1.36 -16.43 33.22
C LYS A 777 -2.69 -16.46 33.95
N GLY A 778 -3.41 -17.57 33.83
CA GLY A 778 -4.70 -17.80 34.48
C GLY A 778 -5.86 -17.67 33.49
N GLU A 779 -7.03 -17.29 34.02
CA GLU A 779 -8.26 -17.10 33.26
C GLU A 779 -8.28 -15.77 32.51
N TRP A 780 -8.72 -15.83 31.26
CA TRP A 780 -9.00 -14.68 30.40
C TRP A 780 -10.19 -14.99 29.48
N GLU A 781 -10.88 -13.95 29.04
CA GLU A 781 -11.95 -14.05 28.05
C GLU A 781 -11.79 -12.95 27.00
N PHE A 782 -12.05 -13.29 25.73
CA PHE A 782 -11.89 -12.39 24.60
C PHE A 782 -12.81 -12.79 23.43
N THR A 783 -13.08 -11.86 22.52
CA THR A 783 -13.89 -12.11 21.31
C THR A 783 -13.04 -11.86 20.08
N PHE A 784 -12.64 -12.93 19.40
CA PHE A 784 -11.85 -12.85 18.17
C PHE A 784 -12.77 -12.73 16.96
N MET A 785 -12.30 -12.11 15.87
CA MET A 785 -13.10 -11.87 14.66
C MET A 785 -12.39 -12.41 13.40
N THR A 786 -13.18 -12.87 12.43
CA THR A 786 -12.71 -13.18 11.08
C THR A 786 -13.68 -12.68 10.00
N VAL A 787 -13.15 -11.92 9.04
CA VAL A 787 -13.82 -11.57 7.78
C VAL A 787 -13.53 -12.59 6.67
N HIS A 788 -12.63 -13.56 6.88
CA HIS A 788 -12.21 -14.50 5.82
C HIS A 788 -13.36 -15.38 5.30
N CYS A 789 -14.45 -15.51 6.04
CA CYS A 789 -15.64 -16.31 5.67
C CYS A 789 -16.71 -15.50 4.90
N TRP A 790 -16.44 -14.26 4.48
CA TRP A 790 -17.40 -13.40 3.77
C TRP A 790 -18.03 -14.09 2.54
N ASP A 791 -19.33 -13.85 2.34
CA ASP A 791 -20.23 -14.50 1.37
C ASP A 791 -20.42 -16.02 1.50
N GLU A 792 -19.78 -16.69 2.46
CA GLU A 792 -20.00 -18.13 2.68
C GLU A 792 -21.39 -18.42 3.25
N ASN A 793 -21.89 -19.61 2.94
CA ASN A 793 -23.09 -20.14 3.58
C ASN A 793 -22.70 -20.78 4.93
N PRO A 794 -23.23 -20.29 6.07
CA PRO A 794 -22.85 -20.78 7.40
C PRO A 794 -23.35 -22.20 7.72
N LYS A 795 -24.16 -22.80 6.85
CA LYS A 795 -24.83 -24.08 7.09
C LYS A 795 -23.84 -25.26 7.01
N GLY A 796 -23.48 -25.82 8.15
CA GLY A 796 -22.76 -27.08 8.26
C GLY A 796 -21.99 -27.19 9.57
N THR A 797 -20.91 -27.98 9.57
CA THR A 797 -20.06 -28.18 10.75
C THR A 797 -18.93 -27.16 10.77
N TRP A 798 -18.95 -26.26 11.75
CA TRP A 798 -17.82 -25.41 12.13
C TRP A 798 -16.90 -26.18 13.06
N ASN A 799 -15.58 -25.96 12.96
CA ASN A 799 -14.60 -26.56 13.87
C ASN A 799 -13.70 -25.48 14.48
N LEU A 800 -13.63 -25.43 15.80
CA LEU A 800 -12.71 -24.61 16.58
C LEU A 800 -11.51 -25.47 17.00
N GLU A 801 -10.31 -25.08 16.62
CA GLU A 801 -9.05 -25.69 17.07
C GLU A 801 -8.34 -24.74 18.04
N VAL A 802 -7.91 -25.23 19.21
CA VAL A 802 -7.10 -24.45 20.17
C VAL A 802 -5.88 -25.26 20.58
N HIS A 803 -4.69 -24.70 20.41
CA HIS A 803 -3.39 -25.33 20.64
C HIS A 803 -2.62 -24.57 21.71
N ASP A 804 -1.79 -25.28 22.50
CA ASP A 804 -1.12 -24.75 23.69
C ASP A 804 0.19 -25.52 23.95
N ASN A 805 1.35 -24.85 23.95
CA ASN A 805 2.66 -25.49 23.76
C ASN A 805 3.83 -24.63 24.33
N PRO A 806 4.74 -25.13 25.21
CA PRO A 806 5.22 -26.52 25.27
C PRO A 806 5.36 -27.17 26.68
N SER A 807 4.70 -28.33 26.86
CA SER A 807 5.04 -29.43 27.80
C SER A 807 5.44 -29.15 29.27
N GLU A 808 4.48 -28.87 30.16
CA GLU A 808 4.37 -29.37 31.56
C GLU A 808 3.02 -28.98 32.22
N ASN A 809 2.42 -29.89 33.00
CA ASN A 809 0.98 -29.92 33.32
C ASN A 809 0.46 -28.95 34.41
N SER A 810 -0.62 -28.19 34.16
CA SER A 810 -1.97 -28.37 34.79
C SER A 810 -2.94 -27.17 34.67
N GLY A 811 -4.23 -27.44 34.35
CA GLY A 811 -5.40 -26.53 34.51
C GLY A 811 -5.66 -25.48 33.38
N THR A 812 -6.91 -25.14 32.97
CA THR A 812 -8.24 -25.65 33.37
C THR A 812 -9.28 -25.59 32.21
N THR A 813 -10.43 -24.90 32.32
CA THR A 813 -11.64 -25.07 31.48
C THR A 813 -11.72 -24.16 30.26
N SER A 814 -12.60 -24.52 29.31
CA SER A 814 -13.02 -23.67 28.19
C SER A 814 -14.55 -23.52 28.11
N GLU A 815 -15.02 -22.33 27.77
CA GLU A 815 -16.39 -22.03 27.31
C GLU A 815 -16.30 -21.22 26.01
N TRP A 816 -17.24 -21.40 25.08
CA TRP A 816 -17.22 -20.64 23.82
C TRP A 816 -18.59 -20.38 23.22
N SER A 817 -18.67 -19.35 22.37
CA SER A 817 -19.84 -19.10 21.53
C SER A 817 -19.41 -18.58 20.16
N LEU A 818 -20.13 -19.04 19.14
CA LEU A 818 -19.96 -18.64 17.75
C LEU A 818 -21.05 -17.61 17.42
N ILE A 819 -20.66 -16.44 16.91
CA ILE A 819 -21.58 -15.37 16.54
C ILE A 819 -21.40 -15.11 15.05
N LEU A 820 -22.46 -15.37 14.28
CA LEU A 820 -22.47 -15.23 12.83
C LEU A 820 -23.28 -14.00 12.45
N TYR A 821 -22.68 -13.05 11.74
CA TYR A 821 -23.32 -11.87 11.20
C TYR A 821 -23.52 -12.02 9.70
N GLY A 822 -24.61 -11.46 9.15
CA GLY A 822 -24.84 -11.44 7.71
C GLY A 822 -26.31 -11.26 7.36
N THR A 823 -26.77 -11.85 6.26
CA THR A 823 -28.14 -11.62 5.75
C THR A 823 -28.85 -12.90 5.31
N SER A 824 -30.17 -12.82 5.14
CA SER A 824 -31.01 -13.88 4.55
C SER A 824 -31.30 -13.62 3.06
N GLY A 825 -31.49 -14.69 2.27
CA GLY A 825 -32.01 -14.61 0.90
C GLY A 825 -31.01 -14.85 -0.25
N GLU A 826 -31.44 -14.50 -1.47
CA GLU A 826 -30.62 -14.59 -2.69
C GLU A 826 -29.56 -13.47 -2.74
N ARG A 827 -28.86 -13.31 -3.87
CA ARG A 827 -27.66 -12.44 -3.94
C ARG A 827 -28.04 -10.96 -3.83
N TYR A 828 -27.52 -10.29 -2.81
CA TYR A 828 -27.17 -8.87 -2.85
C TYR A 828 -25.87 -8.69 -3.67
N GLY A 829 -25.50 -7.44 -3.98
CA GLY A 829 -24.25 -7.11 -4.68
C GLY A 829 -24.26 -7.41 -6.18
N ARG A 830 -24.59 -6.39 -7.00
CA ARG A 830 -24.80 -6.40 -8.46
C ARG A 830 -25.88 -7.39 -8.95
N THR A 831 -26.68 -6.97 -9.93
CA THR A 831 -27.71 -7.84 -10.51
C THR A 831 -27.08 -9.10 -11.12
N SER A 832 -27.39 -10.27 -10.56
CA SER A 832 -27.03 -11.55 -11.17
C SER A 832 -27.75 -11.69 -12.50
N THR A 833 -27.04 -11.42 -13.60
CA THR A 833 -27.46 -11.74 -14.96
C THR A 833 -27.43 -13.26 -15.16
N THR A 834 -28.40 -13.93 -14.55
CA THR A 834 -28.74 -15.32 -14.79
C THR A 834 -28.99 -15.49 -16.29
N ARG A 835 -27.99 -16.00 -17.01
CA ARG A 835 -28.06 -16.24 -18.46
C ARG A 835 -29.27 -17.15 -18.75
N PRO A 836 -30.28 -16.70 -19.51
CA PRO A 836 -31.28 -17.60 -20.03
C PRO A 836 -30.66 -18.35 -21.22
N SER A 837 -30.21 -19.58 -20.99
CA SER A 837 -30.02 -20.53 -22.08
C SER A 837 -31.41 -20.95 -22.61
N GLN A 838 -31.82 -20.63 -23.84
CA GLN A 838 -31.07 -20.06 -24.97
C GLN A 838 -31.87 -18.95 -25.68
N SER A 839 -31.14 -18.02 -26.32
CA SER A 839 -31.55 -17.26 -27.50
C SER A 839 -33.01 -16.76 -27.60
N GLN A 840 -33.26 -15.53 -27.14
CA GLN A 840 -34.09 -14.60 -27.92
C GLN A 840 -33.82 -13.14 -27.54
N SER A 841 -33.45 -12.32 -28.53
CA SER A 841 -33.41 -10.87 -28.39
C SER A 841 -34.82 -10.31 -28.38
N ARG A 842 -35.28 -9.79 -27.22
CA ARG A 842 -36.51 -9.00 -27.18
C ARG A 842 -36.27 -7.67 -27.89
N LYS A 843 -36.81 -7.57 -29.11
CA LYS A 843 -36.84 -6.33 -29.90
C LYS A 843 -37.42 -5.19 -29.07
N LEU A 844 -36.82 -4.00 -29.21
CA LEU A 844 -37.48 -2.73 -28.91
C LEU A 844 -38.83 -2.67 -29.66
N SER A 845 -39.84 -2.01 -29.08
CA SER A 845 -41.14 -1.87 -29.74
C SER A 845 -41.02 -1.15 -31.08
N GLU A 846 -41.86 -1.50 -32.06
CA GLU A 846 -41.78 -0.91 -33.39
C GLU A 846 -41.99 0.61 -33.36
N GLU A 847 -42.76 1.13 -32.41
CA GLU A 847 -42.91 2.58 -32.17
C GLU A 847 -41.61 3.22 -31.66
N ALA A 848 -40.88 2.58 -30.74
CA ALA A 848 -39.60 3.08 -30.24
C ALA A 848 -38.52 3.06 -31.34
N VAL A 849 -38.41 1.94 -32.09
CA VAL A 849 -37.49 1.83 -33.22
C VAL A 849 -37.86 2.82 -34.33
N THR A 850 -39.15 3.02 -34.59
CA THR A 850 -39.63 4.01 -35.57
C THR A 850 -39.36 5.43 -35.10
N ARG A 851 -39.44 5.74 -33.79
CA ARG A 851 -39.11 7.05 -33.25
C ARG A 851 -37.61 7.36 -33.40
N ILE A 852 -36.74 6.42 -33.05
CA ILE A 852 -35.28 6.55 -33.21
C ILE A 852 -34.93 6.69 -34.69
N LYS A 853 -35.39 5.76 -35.56
CA LYS A 853 -35.14 5.84 -37.01
C LYS A 853 -35.73 7.07 -37.67
N ARG A 854 -36.81 7.65 -37.12
CA ARG A 854 -37.36 8.92 -37.60
C ARG A 854 -36.41 10.07 -37.26
N MET A 855 -35.89 10.15 -36.04
CA MET A 855 -34.88 11.15 -35.65
C MET A 855 -33.58 10.99 -36.47
N GLU A 856 -33.08 9.76 -36.66
CA GLU A 856 -31.91 9.48 -37.50
C GLU A 856 -32.14 9.89 -38.97
N MET A 857 -33.30 9.53 -39.55
CA MET A 857 -33.65 9.96 -40.92
C MET A 857 -33.91 11.46 -41.04
N GLU A 858 -34.33 12.14 -39.98
CA GLU A 858 -34.61 13.58 -39.96
C GLU A 858 -33.31 14.38 -39.89
N VAL A 859 -32.33 13.93 -39.11
CA VAL A 859 -30.93 14.42 -39.15
C VAL A 859 -30.31 14.15 -40.54
N ALA A 860 -30.39 12.91 -41.04
CA ALA A 860 -29.82 12.56 -42.35
C ALA A 860 -30.47 13.31 -43.52
N ARG A 861 -31.79 13.56 -43.46
CA ARG A 861 -32.54 14.33 -44.47
C ARG A 861 -32.19 15.82 -44.43
N ASN A 862 -31.94 16.39 -43.25
CA ASN A 862 -31.49 17.79 -43.13
C ASN A 862 -30.07 18.00 -43.67
N VAL A 863 -29.19 16.99 -43.63
CA VAL A 863 -27.89 17.01 -44.35
C VAL A 863 -28.06 16.95 -45.87
N HIS A 864 -29.18 16.44 -46.40
CA HIS A 864 -29.40 16.22 -47.84
C HIS A 864 -30.18 17.31 -48.59
N VAL A 865 -30.76 18.32 -47.91
CA VAL A 865 -31.60 19.34 -48.59
C VAL A 865 -30.81 20.54 -49.15
N LYS A 866 -29.61 20.85 -48.65
CA LYS A 866 -28.79 21.98 -49.13
C LYS A 866 -27.88 21.70 -50.34
N ARG A 867 -28.17 20.66 -51.15
CA ARG A 867 -27.53 20.42 -52.46
C ARG A 867 -28.50 20.06 -53.60
N ALA A 868 -29.68 20.69 -53.62
CA ALA A 868 -30.70 20.44 -54.67
C ALA A 868 -31.19 21.70 -55.44
N SER A 869 -30.56 22.87 -55.29
CA SER A 869 -31.09 24.11 -55.88
C SER A 869 -30.04 25.16 -56.30
N PHE A 870 -29.15 24.83 -57.23
CA PHE A 870 -28.89 25.68 -58.41
C PHE A 870 -28.09 24.94 -59.50
N LYS A 871 -28.68 24.78 -60.69
CA LYS A 871 -28.01 24.40 -61.94
C LYS A 871 -28.45 25.41 -63.00
N ARG A 872 -27.53 26.26 -63.51
CA ARG A 872 -27.48 26.79 -64.90
C ARG A 872 -26.41 27.89 -65.08
N GLY A 873 -25.47 27.63 -65.99
CA GLY A 873 -24.63 28.64 -66.68
C GLY A 873 -23.41 29.19 -65.92
N ASN A 874 -22.33 29.62 -66.61
CA ASN A 874 -21.91 29.23 -67.97
C ASN A 874 -20.40 29.49 -68.24
N GLU A 875 -19.75 28.55 -68.95
CA GLU A 875 -18.56 28.67 -69.85
C GLU A 875 -17.30 29.56 -69.59
N LYS A 876 -16.13 28.86 -69.63
CA LYS A 876 -14.87 29.13 -70.42
C LYS A 876 -13.71 30.03 -69.90
N HIS A 877 -12.53 29.38 -69.84
CA HIS A 877 -11.14 29.86 -70.14
C HIS A 877 -10.51 30.97 -69.25
N THR A 878 -9.18 31.08 -69.03
CA THR A 878 -7.98 30.38 -69.58
C THR A 878 -6.80 30.39 -68.57
N ASN A 879 -5.77 29.54 -68.79
CA ASN A 879 -4.30 29.68 -68.61
C ASN A 879 -3.66 30.74 -67.64
N THR A 880 -2.47 30.55 -67.03
CA THR A 880 -1.51 29.43 -66.81
C THR A 880 -0.39 29.90 -65.86
N ASP A 881 0.24 28.97 -65.12
CA ASP A 881 1.66 29.03 -64.64
C ASP A 881 2.10 30.17 -63.68
N SER A 882 3.25 30.13 -62.96
CA SER A 882 4.09 29.04 -62.37
C SER A 882 5.28 29.67 -61.58
N ARG A 883 6.21 28.99 -60.89
CA ARG A 883 6.45 27.58 -60.46
C ARG A 883 7.47 27.59 -59.29
N PHE A 884 7.59 26.49 -58.54
CA PHE A 884 8.88 26.09 -57.91
C PHE A 884 9.61 25.07 -58.80
N SER A 885 10.89 24.79 -58.53
CA SER A 885 11.80 24.07 -59.45
C SER A 885 11.50 22.55 -59.59
N SER A 886 11.89 21.98 -60.72
CA SER A 886 11.56 20.61 -61.14
C SER A 886 12.51 19.51 -60.64
N GLU A 887 13.65 19.84 -60.04
CA GLU A 887 14.67 18.83 -59.71
C GLU A 887 14.37 18.05 -58.41
N ASP A 888 13.70 18.69 -57.45
CA ASP A 888 13.32 18.05 -56.17
C ASP A 888 12.11 17.12 -56.34
N ILE A 889 11.24 17.39 -57.32
CA ILE A 889 10.07 16.57 -57.65
C ILE A 889 10.50 15.20 -58.20
N ASN A 890 11.51 15.16 -59.07
CA ASN A 890 12.01 13.91 -59.65
C ASN A 890 12.65 13.00 -58.58
N LYS A 891 13.42 13.58 -57.64
CA LYS A 891 14.01 12.86 -56.50
C LYS A 891 12.96 12.25 -55.56
N LEU A 892 11.75 12.80 -55.54
CA LEU A 892 10.60 12.26 -54.79
C LEU A 892 9.92 11.11 -55.55
N ALA A 893 9.80 11.23 -56.88
CA ALA A 893 9.16 10.24 -57.74
C ALA A 893 9.90 8.90 -57.80
N ASP A 894 11.21 8.91 -58.09
CA ASP A 894 12.04 7.69 -58.17
C ASP A 894 11.99 6.88 -56.86
N ARG A 895 11.96 7.60 -55.73
CA ARG A 895 11.96 7.03 -54.38
C ARG A 895 10.64 6.34 -54.05
N LEU A 896 9.51 6.92 -54.47
CA LEU A 896 8.18 6.30 -54.38
C LEU A 896 8.06 5.07 -55.29
N GLN A 897 8.61 5.15 -56.50
CA GLN A 897 8.49 4.07 -57.49
C GLN A 897 9.29 2.81 -57.10
N SER A 898 10.42 2.96 -56.40
CA SER A 898 11.16 1.86 -55.79
C SER A 898 10.36 1.14 -54.67
N MET A 899 9.72 1.91 -53.78
CA MET A 899 8.97 1.37 -52.63
C MET A 899 7.73 0.56 -53.02
N LEU A 900 7.16 0.81 -54.21
CA LEU A 900 5.94 0.15 -54.68
C LEU A 900 6.18 -1.26 -55.26
N HIS A 901 7.43 -1.73 -55.41
CA HIS A 901 7.71 -3.02 -56.07
C HIS A 901 8.00 -4.20 -55.12
N GLU A 902 8.22 -3.97 -53.82
CA GLU A 902 8.54 -5.06 -52.87
C GLU A 902 7.30 -5.63 -52.15
N GLN A 903 6.16 -4.94 -52.12
CA GLN A 903 4.97 -5.41 -51.38
C GLN A 903 4.18 -6.56 -52.07
N ASP A 904 4.34 -6.77 -53.38
CA ASP A 904 3.61 -7.82 -54.11
C ASP A 904 4.10 -9.24 -53.77
N VAL A 905 5.39 -9.41 -53.44
CA VAL A 905 5.97 -10.74 -53.12
C VAL A 905 5.36 -11.32 -51.85
N HIS A 906 5.17 -10.47 -50.82
CA HIS A 906 4.76 -10.95 -49.50
C HIS A 906 3.28 -11.36 -49.41
N THR A 907 2.46 -10.86 -50.34
CA THR A 907 1.02 -11.17 -50.46
C THR A 907 0.77 -12.54 -51.11
N HIS A 908 1.75 -13.09 -51.85
CA HIS A 908 1.63 -14.38 -52.52
C HIS A 908 1.86 -15.57 -51.56
N VAL A 909 2.91 -15.50 -50.72
CA VAL A 909 3.32 -16.61 -49.82
C VAL A 909 2.26 -16.93 -48.76
N LYS A 910 1.57 -15.92 -48.21
CA LYS A 910 0.49 -16.14 -47.23
C LYS A 910 -0.76 -16.79 -47.82
N ARG A 911 -0.96 -16.74 -49.14
CA ARG A 911 -2.08 -17.42 -49.82
C ARG A 911 -1.81 -18.91 -49.95
N ILE A 912 -0.62 -19.27 -50.44
CA ILE A 912 -0.16 -20.66 -50.61
C ILE A 912 -0.17 -21.43 -49.28
N LEU A 913 0.13 -20.77 -48.15
CA LEU A 913 0.13 -21.41 -46.83
C LEU A 913 -1.26 -21.56 -46.16
N MET A 914 -2.30 -20.86 -46.64
CA MET A 914 -3.67 -21.05 -46.15
C MET A 914 -4.46 -22.08 -46.98
N GLU A 915 -4.08 -22.30 -48.24
CA GLU A 915 -4.74 -23.26 -49.15
C GLU A 915 -4.34 -24.73 -48.89
N HIS A 916 -3.71 -25.04 -47.76
CA HIS A 916 -3.29 -26.40 -47.35
C HIS A 916 -3.71 -26.82 -45.93
N SER A 917 -4.47 -26.01 -45.17
CA SER A 917 -4.88 -26.36 -43.80
C SER A 917 -6.30 -26.93 -43.63
N GLU A 918 -7.15 -26.94 -44.67
CA GLU A 918 -8.49 -27.53 -44.62
C GLU A 918 -8.75 -28.58 -45.72
N SER A 919 -7.93 -29.64 -45.75
CA SER A 919 -8.31 -30.88 -46.41
C SER A 919 -7.78 -32.13 -45.68
N SER A 920 -8.64 -33.14 -45.54
CA SER A 920 -8.40 -34.49 -44.99
C SER A 920 -7.99 -34.64 -43.51
N GLN A 921 -8.82 -35.37 -42.77
CA GLN A 921 -8.40 -36.13 -41.57
C GLN A 921 -7.60 -37.37 -42.03
N GLY A 922 -6.52 -37.77 -41.33
CA GLY A 922 -5.74 -38.94 -41.78
C GLY A 922 -4.59 -39.45 -40.89
N ALA A 923 -4.93 -40.30 -39.91
CA ALA A 923 -4.14 -41.41 -39.34
C ALA A 923 -2.57 -41.46 -39.32
N LYS A 924 -2.04 -41.67 -38.09
CA LYS A 924 -0.95 -42.61 -37.70
C LYS A 924 0.54 -42.36 -38.09
N ALA A 925 1.35 -42.28 -37.02
CA ALA A 925 2.58 -43.06 -36.72
C ALA A 925 4.00 -42.55 -37.12
N GLN A 926 4.91 -42.71 -36.13
CA GLN A 926 6.39 -42.84 -36.18
C GLN A 926 7.28 -41.70 -36.73
N GLY A 927 8.40 -41.43 -36.03
CA GLY A 927 9.70 -41.18 -36.71
C GLY A 927 10.50 -39.90 -36.37
N TYR A 928 11.34 -39.97 -35.33
CA TYR A 928 12.72 -39.43 -35.23
C TYR A 928 13.18 -38.06 -35.82
N SER A 929 13.97 -37.36 -34.98
CA SER A 929 15.24 -36.64 -35.32
C SER A 929 15.24 -35.15 -35.74
N SER A 930 16.08 -34.37 -35.00
CA SER A 930 16.95 -33.25 -35.46
C SER A 930 16.34 -31.97 -36.07
N SER A 931 16.95 -30.78 -35.98
CA SER A 931 17.94 -30.20 -35.03
C SER A 931 18.06 -28.66 -35.24
N HIS A 932 18.58 -27.94 -34.23
CA HIS A 932 19.27 -26.63 -34.28
C HIS A 932 18.96 -25.61 -35.43
N GLN A 933 18.40 -24.42 -35.09
CA GLN A 933 19.16 -23.17 -34.84
C GLN A 933 18.27 -21.95 -34.52
N HIS A 934 18.75 -21.03 -33.68
CA HIS A 934 18.29 -19.63 -33.60
C HIS A 934 19.20 -18.74 -34.46
N PRO A 935 18.68 -17.62 -35.00
CA PRO A 935 19.21 -16.34 -34.52
C PRO A 935 18.17 -15.19 -34.37
N SER A 936 18.36 -14.41 -33.30
CA SER A 936 18.09 -12.98 -33.10
C SER A 936 17.02 -12.22 -33.94
N ASP A 937 15.94 -11.83 -33.25
CA ASP A 937 15.65 -10.44 -32.80
C ASP A 937 15.36 -9.30 -33.82
N ARG A 938 14.47 -8.37 -33.39
CA ARG A 938 13.99 -7.10 -34.00
C ARG A 938 12.95 -7.16 -35.14
N SER A 939 11.70 -6.79 -34.81
CA SER A 939 10.91 -5.74 -35.52
C SER A 939 9.46 -5.64 -35.02
N PHE A 940 9.17 -4.76 -34.03
CA PHE A 940 7.79 -4.32 -33.73
C PHE A 940 7.73 -2.90 -33.11
N THR A 941 8.35 -1.94 -33.79
CA THR A 941 8.19 -0.50 -33.54
C THR A 941 8.07 0.21 -34.88
N HIS A 942 6.87 0.68 -35.26
CA HIS A 942 6.55 1.71 -36.27
C HIS A 942 5.04 1.69 -36.62
N ILE A 943 4.18 2.06 -35.67
CA ILE A 943 2.74 2.32 -35.91
C ILE A 943 2.30 3.68 -35.32
N LYS A 944 2.88 4.13 -34.18
CA LYS A 944 2.56 5.46 -33.60
C LYS A 944 3.05 6.67 -34.42
N ASP A 945 3.94 6.48 -35.39
CA ASP A 945 4.55 7.59 -36.14
C ASP A 945 3.61 8.24 -37.18
N THR A 946 2.62 7.50 -37.69
CA THR A 946 1.70 8.02 -38.73
C THR A 946 0.66 8.98 -38.15
N GLU A 947 0.17 8.68 -36.94
CA GLU A 947 -0.80 9.51 -36.21
C GLU A 947 -0.13 10.78 -35.66
N THR A 948 1.10 10.64 -35.15
CA THR A 948 1.96 11.76 -34.75
C THR A 948 2.21 12.75 -35.90
N LEU A 949 2.35 12.25 -37.14
CA LEU A 949 2.52 13.11 -38.33
C LEU A 949 1.24 13.91 -38.65
N VAL A 950 0.06 13.30 -38.55
CA VAL A 950 -1.23 13.98 -38.78
C VAL A 950 -1.46 15.08 -37.74
N ASN A 951 -1.24 14.79 -36.46
CA ASN A 951 -1.49 15.75 -35.37
C ASN A 951 -0.55 16.96 -35.42
N ASN A 952 0.70 16.78 -35.88
CA ASN A 952 1.60 17.92 -36.12
C ASN A 952 1.10 18.82 -37.26
N ILE A 953 0.58 18.24 -38.36
CA ILE A 953 0.01 19.01 -39.48
C ILE A 953 -1.21 19.83 -39.03
N VAL A 954 -2.09 19.25 -38.19
CA VAL A 954 -3.23 19.97 -37.61
C VAL A 954 -2.77 21.12 -36.71
N ARG A 955 -1.79 20.88 -35.84
CA ARG A 955 -1.28 21.89 -34.90
C ARG A 955 -0.60 23.06 -35.61
N ASP A 956 0.12 22.81 -36.70
CA ASP A 956 0.78 23.86 -37.48
C ASP A 956 -0.25 24.71 -38.26
N ILE A 957 -1.42 24.15 -38.61
CA ILE A 957 -2.57 24.90 -39.15
C ILE A 957 -3.16 25.84 -38.09
N ASP A 958 -3.39 25.37 -36.85
CA ASP A 958 -3.90 26.24 -35.77
C ASP A 958 -2.94 27.37 -35.39
N GLN A 959 -1.62 27.12 -35.41
CA GLN A 959 -0.63 28.18 -35.17
C GLN A 959 -0.61 29.26 -36.28
N LEU A 960 -1.03 28.92 -37.50
CA LEU A 960 -1.23 29.89 -38.58
C LEU A 960 -2.54 30.68 -38.41
N LEU A 961 -3.60 30.05 -37.88
CA LEU A 961 -4.89 30.71 -37.60
C LEU A 961 -4.79 31.69 -36.42
N HIS A 962 -4.16 31.30 -35.31
CA HIS A 962 -4.10 32.13 -34.10
C HIS A 962 -3.27 33.42 -34.26
N LYS A 963 -2.30 33.46 -35.18
CA LYS A 963 -1.52 34.68 -35.48
C LYS A 963 -2.35 35.82 -36.10
N LYS A 964 -3.65 35.61 -36.36
CA LYS A 964 -4.56 36.62 -36.94
C LYS A 964 -5.39 37.41 -35.91
N ASN A 965 -5.45 36.98 -34.64
CA ASN A 965 -6.42 37.47 -33.65
C ASN A 965 -5.82 38.26 -32.46
N VAL A 966 -4.82 39.11 -32.70
CA VAL A 966 -4.38 40.15 -31.74
C VAL A 966 -4.33 41.49 -32.47
N GLY A 967 -5.43 42.26 -32.48
CA GLY A 967 -5.46 43.50 -33.27
C GLY A 967 -6.78 44.25 -33.47
N SER A 968 -7.75 44.23 -32.55
CA SER A 968 -8.81 45.26 -32.51
C SER A 968 -9.49 45.35 -31.13
N GLY A 969 -9.87 46.56 -30.73
CA GLY A 969 -10.49 46.87 -29.43
C GLY A 969 -11.93 47.39 -29.53
N GLY A 970 -12.67 47.31 -28.44
CA GLY A 970 -14.13 47.53 -28.40
C GLY A 970 -14.63 48.98 -28.39
N LYS A 971 -15.96 49.11 -28.31
CA LYS A 971 -16.81 50.32 -28.20
C LYS A 971 -18.20 49.86 -27.69
N SER A 972 -19.07 50.67 -27.06
CA SER A 972 -18.96 51.98 -26.40
C SER A 972 -20.35 52.43 -25.88
N VAL A 973 -20.46 53.07 -24.70
CA VAL A 973 -21.52 54.08 -24.42
C VAL A 973 -21.03 55.08 -23.36
N SER A 974 -21.05 56.37 -23.69
CA SER A 974 -21.34 57.49 -22.77
C SER A 974 -21.44 58.80 -23.55
N GLN A 975 -22.13 59.80 -23.00
CA GLN A 975 -22.35 61.11 -23.62
C GLN A 975 -21.34 62.15 -23.07
N ASN A 976 -20.90 63.08 -23.91
CA ASN A 976 -21.17 64.52 -23.73
C ASN A 976 -20.62 65.38 -24.88
N SER A 977 -20.95 66.66 -24.87
CA SER A 977 -20.77 67.65 -25.94
C SER A 977 -19.65 68.66 -25.67
N GLU A 978 -19.32 69.44 -26.72
CA GLU A 978 -18.52 70.70 -26.67
C GLU A 978 -17.00 70.55 -26.38
N SER A 979 -16.09 71.36 -26.93
CA SER A 979 -16.20 72.46 -27.92
C SER A 979 -14.88 72.71 -28.67
N GLN A 980 -14.96 73.24 -29.92
CA GLN A 980 -13.90 73.92 -30.72
C GLN A 980 -12.62 73.11 -31.08
N GLY A 981 -11.96 73.33 -32.24
CA GLY A 981 -12.30 74.18 -33.39
C GLY A 981 -11.29 74.10 -34.57
N SER A 982 -11.68 74.69 -35.71
CA SER A 982 -10.86 75.11 -36.88
C SER A 982 -9.90 74.15 -37.63
N HIS A 983 -10.33 73.77 -38.85
CA HIS A 983 -9.59 73.80 -40.14
C HIS A 983 -8.32 72.91 -40.37
N SER A 984 -7.99 72.42 -41.57
CA SER A 984 -8.55 72.63 -42.93
C SER A 984 -8.47 71.39 -43.87
N GLN A 985 -9.36 71.35 -44.87
CA GLN A 985 -9.22 70.92 -46.29
C GLN A 985 -7.86 70.31 -46.76
N LYS A 986 -7.74 69.31 -47.67
CA LYS A 986 -8.52 68.85 -48.87
C LYS A 986 -7.84 67.51 -49.39
N GLU A 987 -8.28 66.65 -50.34
CA GLU A 987 -9.51 66.43 -51.16
C GLU A 987 -9.51 65.05 -51.90
N THR A 988 -10.56 64.20 -51.78
CA THR A 988 -10.90 63.02 -52.65
C THR A 988 -9.90 61.83 -52.74
N ARG A 989 -10.21 60.61 -53.22
CA ARG A 989 -11.39 60.02 -53.93
C ARG A 989 -11.58 58.51 -53.62
N GLU A 990 -12.64 57.87 -54.15
CA GLU A 990 -13.08 56.49 -53.83
C GLU A 990 -12.30 55.32 -54.51
N GLY A 991 -12.42 54.10 -53.96
CA GLY A 991 -12.02 52.83 -54.59
C GLY A 991 -12.36 51.59 -53.71
N GLN A 992 -12.98 50.55 -54.28
CA GLN A 992 -13.55 49.40 -53.56
C GLN A 992 -12.60 48.19 -53.40
N THR A 993 -12.98 47.25 -52.53
CA THR A 993 -12.26 46.01 -52.18
C THR A 993 -12.91 44.75 -52.76
N ASP A 994 -12.09 43.77 -53.20
CA ASP A 994 -12.35 42.32 -53.12
C ASP A 994 -10.95 41.62 -53.03
N ASN A 995 -10.65 40.58 -52.24
CA ASN A 995 -11.34 39.33 -51.84
C ASN A 995 -10.91 38.09 -52.67
N SER A 996 -9.60 37.93 -52.88
CA SER A 996 -8.99 36.81 -53.65
C SER A 996 -8.53 35.62 -52.82
N ASP A 997 -8.10 35.83 -51.58
CA ASP A 997 -7.19 34.89 -50.90
C ASP A 997 -7.88 33.61 -50.40
N LEU A 998 -9.18 33.66 -50.08
CA LEU A 998 -9.91 32.50 -49.53
C LEU A 998 -10.00 31.31 -50.51
N HIS A 999 -10.19 31.58 -51.80
CA HIS A 999 -10.41 30.54 -52.81
C HIS A 999 -9.14 29.75 -53.17
N ALA A 1000 -7.95 30.18 -52.75
CA ALA A 1000 -6.73 29.39 -52.90
C ALA A 1000 -6.71 28.19 -51.93
N THR A 1001 -7.08 28.44 -50.67
CA THR A 1001 -7.08 27.41 -49.61
C THR A 1001 -8.13 26.32 -49.87
N GLU A 1002 -9.33 26.69 -50.35
CA GLU A 1002 -10.38 25.71 -50.66
C GLU A 1002 -9.97 24.70 -51.74
N ARG A 1003 -9.24 25.13 -52.78
CA ARG A 1003 -8.88 24.24 -53.91
C ARG A 1003 -7.86 23.17 -53.50
N ALA A 1004 -6.86 23.54 -52.68
CA ALA A 1004 -5.89 22.59 -52.15
C ALA A 1004 -6.58 21.48 -51.32
N LEU A 1005 -7.59 21.86 -50.51
CA LEU A 1005 -8.44 20.92 -49.77
C LEU A 1005 -9.25 19.99 -50.70
N VAL A 1006 -9.83 20.53 -51.78
CA VAL A 1006 -10.64 19.72 -52.73
C VAL A 1006 -9.78 18.72 -53.51
N GLU A 1007 -8.57 19.09 -53.96
CA GLU A 1007 -7.68 18.15 -54.66
C GLU A 1007 -7.15 17.05 -53.73
N LEU A 1008 -6.85 17.38 -52.47
CA LEU A 1008 -6.46 16.40 -51.45
C LEU A 1008 -7.59 15.37 -51.19
N LEU A 1009 -8.83 15.85 -51.06
CA LEU A 1009 -10.01 14.99 -50.87
C LEU A 1009 -10.27 14.09 -52.10
N GLN A 1010 -10.18 14.63 -53.32
CA GLN A 1010 -10.38 13.82 -54.54
C GLN A 1010 -9.27 12.77 -54.76
N TYR A 1011 -8.05 13.02 -54.29
CA TYR A 1011 -6.98 12.04 -54.27
C TYR A 1011 -7.29 10.90 -53.28
N LEU A 1012 -7.76 11.25 -52.07
CA LEU A 1012 -8.16 10.29 -51.04
C LEU A 1012 -9.37 9.43 -51.49
N GLU A 1013 -10.41 10.02 -52.08
CA GLU A 1013 -11.57 9.29 -52.62
C GLU A 1013 -11.15 8.27 -53.70
N LYS A 1014 -10.29 8.67 -54.64
CA LYS A 1014 -9.74 7.74 -55.65
C LYS A 1014 -8.86 6.65 -55.05
N SER A 1015 -8.20 6.91 -53.92
CA SER A 1015 -7.39 5.89 -53.22
C SER A 1015 -8.25 4.83 -52.53
N GLN A 1016 -9.44 5.19 -52.02
CA GLN A 1016 -10.37 4.24 -51.39
C GLN A 1016 -11.16 3.41 -52.42
N SER A 1017 -11.42 3.92 -53.63
CA SER A 1017 -12.16 3.16 -54.67
C SER A 1017 -11.37 2.02 -55.32
N LYS A 1018 -10.32 1.50 -54.67
CA LYS A 1018 -9.41 0.47 -55.21
C LYS A 1018 -8.80 -0.48 -54.15
N LYS A 1019 -9.45 -0.62 -52.99
CA LYS A 1019 -9.18 -1.66 -51.98
C LYS A 1019 -10.46 -2.42 -51.66
#